data_AF-A0A7V9ABG3-F1
#
_entry.id   AF-A0A7V9ABG3-F1
#
_cell.length_a   1.000
_cell.length_b   1.000
_cell.length_c   1.000
_cell.angle_alpha   90.00
_cell.angle_beta   90.00
_cell.angle_gamma   90.00
#
_symmetry.space_group_name_H-M   'P 1'
#
loop_
_entity.id
_entity.type
_entity.pdbx_description
1 polymer ?
#
loop_
_entity_poly.entity_id
_entity_poly.type
_entity_poly.pdbx_seq_one_letter_code
_entity_poly.pdbx_strand_id
1 'polypeptide(L)'
;MKRRLRFAPLWSLIGLLFWSAPLPAQITWNITYSDPSGTGFNDPIEGQLRRDSILAATQYLNTVLDGRGTVNIEFRSAPSGATYLASFGPSQIVIHSNGSFQNGGVYQAARTNTRPFSGVDGSGDFNFSYGWNYVGQSPASNKYDMVSVAIHELLHGVGFLSFTDAQGRGLADRTPPTPDIYAGYDRYLYRGSGSNATALFNTDISSPNYASFVGNPSVFTAGNDPNNGLFFIGPYSKEVYGGAIPLYAPNPYREGSSVSHVNINNAVMYYSTPPNTVKRLLHFEIAMLLDIGWNVYDWNNTTGNWLDGISGSNLNVSDSRWRSTSGIVLLNGQWYNRYGFSDPAPVLPPYGQVTSNIVLNFGGSGSTGYTATNDIGSVRLARLNLNSSASAANTITGGSLLFGVNSDGSPSVLAPKIIQQGSGAFVIASDLVVTNTASSGGWTGLTVEGTGTGRVTLSGTISGTGDLTKQGNYILEISGNTANTFSGRTTVAGGILMLNKTAGQNAIGGNLTIASGGTVLLAADHQLPNSGTVRLEGGTLRTGEGVGHSDILGALELASSSTVALASGQHSLTFTGISGTPSGNLTISGWSGDIFQPGTAGRLYFSNIGENPNQQYNGFLNAVRFAGFPSGGFFLSTTTAGVYELVPVPEPAGILATTAGLGLLIYGLRRWRKRPDQTPSSLAA
;
A
#
# COMPACT_ATOMS: atom_id res chain seq x y z
N MET A 1 52.46 -8.45 -34.15
CA MET A 1 51.76 -7.15 -34.29
C MET A 1 50.35 -7.30 -33.72
N LYS A 2 50.02 -6.50 -32.71
CA LYS A 2 48.79 -6.56 -31.91
C LYS A 2 47.60 -5.94 -32.65
N ARG A 3 46.42 -6.55 -32.61
CA ARG A 3 45.15 -5.80 -32.62
C ARG A 3 44.12 -6.44 -31.68
N ARG A 4 43.91 -5.67 -30.61
CA ARG A 4 43.09 -5.82 -29.41
C ARG A 4 41.67 -6.36 -29.63
N LEU A 5 41.33 -7.46 -28.96
CA LEU A 5 39.97 -7.71 -28.47
C LEU A 5 39.67 -6.70 -27.35
N ARG A 6 38.54 -5.99 -27.45
CA ARG A 6 38.03 -5.15 -26.37
C ARG A 6 37.15 -6.02 -25.48
N PHE A 7 37.62 -6.27 -24.26
CA PHE A 7 36.81 -6.80 -23.16
C PHE A 7 35.81 -5.73 -22.71
N ALA A 8 34.52 -6.08 -22.64
CA ALA A 8 33.54 -5.36 -21.85
C ALA A 8 33.44 -6.05 -20.46
N PRO A 9 33.37 -5.29 -19.35
CA PRO A 9 33.61 -5.82 -18.02
C PRO A 9 32.39 -6.58 -17.47
N LEU A 10 32.66 -7.75 -16.88
CA LEU A 10 31.76 -8.43 -15.94
C LEU A 10 31.48 -7.48 -14.76
N TRP A 11 30.24 -7.01 -14.65
CA TRP A 11 29.74 -6.44 -13.41
C TRP A 11 29.11 -7.54 -12.56
N SER A 12 29.81 -7.88 -11.48
CA SER A 12 29.31 -8.30 -10.17
C SER A 12 28.01 -9.11 -10.09
N LEU A 13 28.17 -10.42 -9.91
CA LEU A 13 27.22 -11.26 -9.17
C LEU A 13 27.08 -10.69 -7.74
N ILE A 14 25.98 -9.98 -7.49
CA ILE A 14 25.41 -9.83 -6.14
C ILE A 14 24.28 -10.85 -6.07
N GLY A 15 24.27 -11.67 -5.01
CA GLY A 15 23.40 -12.82 -4.86
C GLY A 15 21.91 -12.48 -4.95
N LEU A 16 21.32 -12.76 -6.11
CA LEU A 16 19.89 -12.98 -6.25
C LEU A 16 19.65 -14.46 -5.91
N LEU A 17 19.09 -14.69 -4.72
CA LEU A 17 18.35 -15.92 -4.42
C LEU A 17 17.20 -16.02 -5.43
N PHE A 18 17.43 -16.67 -6.56
CA PHE A 18 16.36 -17.13 -7.42
C PHE A 18 15.68 -18.29 -6.70
N TRP A 19 14.61 -17.99 -5.96
CA TRP A 19 13.62 -19.01 -5.67
C TRP A 19 12.94 -19.36 -6.99
N SER A 20 13.24 -20.54 -7.53
CA SER A 20 12.43 -21.16 -8.58
C SER A 20 11.10 -21.59 -7.96
N ALA A 21 10.13 -20.67 -7.91
CA ALA A 21 8.76 -21.03 -7.59
C ALA A 21 8.21 -21.98 -8.67
N PRO A 22 7.43 -23.02 -8.32
CA PRO A 22 6.63 -23.73 -9.32
C PRO A 22 5.72 -22.72 -10.05
N LEU A 23 5.55 -22.88 -11.37
CA LEU A 23 4.70 -21.99 -12.17
C LEU A 23 3.28 -21.94 -11.58
N PRO A 24 2.73 -20.76 -11.28
CA PRO A 24 1.40 -20.65 -10.69
C PRO A 24 0.33 -20.92 -11.76
N ALA A 25 -0.64 -21.78 -11.47
CA ALA A 25 -1.82 -21.97 -12.34
C ALA A 25 -2.73 -20.73 -12.28
N GLN A 26 -2.43 -19.69 -13.06
CA GLN A 26 -3.32 -18.54 -13.31
C GLN A 26 -4.48 -18.96 -14.24
N ILE A 27 -5.43 -18.06 -14.55
CA ILE A 27 -6.63 -18.35 -15.36
C ILE A 27 -6.30 -19.33 -16.49
N THR A 28 -7.06 -20.43 -16.58
CA THR A 28 -6.85 -21.44 -17.62
C THR A 28 -7.62 -21.03 -18.86
N TRP A 29 -6.91 -20.50 -19.86
CA TRP A 29 -7.49 -20.08 -21.12
C TRP A 29 -7.60 -21.27 -22.08
N ASN A 30 -8.81 -21.77 -22.28
CA ASN A 30 -9.12 -22.77 -23.29
C ASN A 30 -9.57 -22.07 -24.57
N ILE A 31 -8.69 -22.03 -25.57
CA ILE A 31 -8.87 -21.24 -26.79
C ILE A 31 -9.23 -22.15 -27.95
N THR A 32 -10.38 -21.87 -28.58
CA THR A 32 -10.84 -22.57 -29.78
C THR A 32 -10.70 -21.66 -31.01
N TYR A 33 -10.24 -22.22 -32.14
CA TYR A 33 -10.11 -21.52 -33.41
C TYR A 33 -11.03 -22.15 -34.46
N SER A 34 -12.07 -21.41 -34.84
CA SER A 34 -13.19 -21.96 -35.63
C SER A 34 -13.07 -21.71 -37.15
N ASP A 35 -11.91 -21.28 -37.62
CA ASP A 35 -11.66 -21.07 -39.04
C ASP A 35 -11.65 -22.37 -39.85
N PRO A 36 -12.12 -22.37 -41.12
CA PRO A 36 -11.90 -23.48 -42.03
C PRO A 36 -10.41 -23.83 -42.18
N SER A 37 -10.10 -25.11 -42.41
CA SER A 37 -8.74 -25.57 -42.68
C SER A 37 -8.09 -24.76 -43.81
N GLY A 38 -6.89 -24.24 -43.57
CA GLY A 38 -6.14 -23.46 -44.56
C GLY A 38 -6.42 -21.95 -44.54
N THR A 39 -7.23 -21.45 -43.59
CA THR A 39 -7.57 -20.03 -43.50
C THR A 39 -7.40 -19.48 -42.09
N GLY A 40 -7.22 -18.17 -41.96
CA GLY A 40 -7.29 -17.50 -40.66
C GLY A 40 -6.30 -18.03 -39.62
N PHE A 41 -6.78 -18.33 -38.43
CA PHE A 41 -5.99 -18.99 -37.40
C PHE A 41 -5.57 -20.41 -37.76
N ASN A 42 -6.19 -21.05 -38.76
CA ASN A 42 -5.87 -22.38 -39.28
C ASN A 42 -5.09 -22.34 -40.61
N ASP A 43 -4.51 -21.19 -40.96
CA ASP A 43 -3.60 -21.02 -42.11
C ASP A 43 -2.29 -21.83 -41.91
N PRO A 44 -1.76 -22.51 -42.95
CA PRO A 44 -0.61 -23.41 -42.80
C PRO A 44 0.73 -22.66 -42.61
N ILE A 45 0.80 -21.37 -42.93
CA ILE A 45 2.02 -20.56 -42.86
C ILE A 45 1.96 -19.64 -41.64
N GLU A 46 0.93 -18.80 -41.56
CA GLU A 46 0.81 -17.77 -40.52
C GLU A 46 -0.08 -18.19 -39.35
N GLY A 47 -0.87 -19.26 -39.48
CA GLY A 47 -1.83 -19.69 -38.46
C GLY A 47 -1.17 -19.95 -37.11
N GLN A 48 -0.01 -20.61 -37.07
CA GLN A 48 0.71 -20.83 -35.81
C GLN A 48 1.14 -19.51 -35.15
N LEU A 49 1.68 -18.56 -35.92
CA LEU A 49 2.13 -17.26 -35.41
C LEU A 49 0.95 -16.43 -34.85
N ARG A 50 -0.22 -16.53 -35.48
CA ARG A 50 -1.47 -15.91 -35.02
C ARG A 50 -1.91 -16.52 -33.68
N ARG A 51 -1.92 -17.85 -33.58
CA ARG A 51 -2.27 -18.56 -32.33
C ARG A 51 -1.29 -18.26 -31.20
N ASP A 52 0.01 -18.25 -31.49
CA ASP A 52 1.05 -17.90 -30.51
C ASP A 52 0.90 -16.46 -30.01
N SER A 53 0.45 -15.53 -30.85
CA SER A 53 0.20 -14.14 -30.46
C SER A 53 -1.01 -14.00 -29.52
N ILE A 54 -2.08 -14.77 -29.75
CA ILE A 54 -3.22 -14.85 -28.81
C ILE A 54 -2.78 -15.48 -27.49
N LEU A 55 -2.01 -16.57 -27.54
CA LEU A 55 -1.46 -17.21 -26.35
C LEU A 55 -0.61 -16.22 -25.54
N ALA A 56 0.28 -15.47 -26.19
CA ALA A 56 1.11 -14.45 -25.54
C ALA A 56 0.27 -13.34 -24.88
N ALA A 57 -0.84 -12.92 -25.50
CA ALA A 57 -1.76 -11.96 -24.91
C ALA A 57 -2.45 -12.52 -23.65
N THR A 58 -2.94 -13.76 -23.69
CA THR A 58 -3.55 -14.41 -22.50
C THR A 58 -2.53 -14.66 -21.38
N GLN A 59 -1.29 -15.02 -21.72
CA GLN A 59 -0.19 -15.14 -20.77
C GLN A 59 0.17 -13.80 -20.14
N TYR A 60 0.17 -12.72 -20.92
CA TYR A 60 0.33 -11.37 -20.38
C TYR A 60 -0.83 -11.00 -19.44
N LEU A 61 -2.09 -11.26 -19.82
CA LEU A 61 -3.22 -11.00 -18.93
C LEU A 61 -3.16 -11.81 -17.65
N ASN A 62 -2.62 -13.03 -17.68
CA ASN A 62 -2.38 -13.82 -16.48
C ASN A 62 -1.38 -13.16 -15.51
N THR A 63 -0.47 -12.30 -15.98
CA THR A 63 0.41 -11.54 -15.07
C THR A 63 -0.31 -10.37 -14.38
N VAL A 64 -1.43 -9.91 -14.92
CA VAL A 64 -2.18 -8.74 -14.47
C VAL A 64 -3.47 -9.13 -13.74
N LEU A 65 -4.18 -10.15 -14.21
CA LEU A 65 -5.46 -10.60 -13.69
C LEU A 65 -5.27 -11.81 -12.78
N ASP A 66 -5.92 -11.76 -11.64
CA ASP A 66 -5.96 -12.85 -10.68
C ASP A 66 -7.30 -13.58 -10.74
N GLY A 67 -7.19 -14.89 -10.95
CA GLY A 67 -8.28 -15.82 -11.15
C GLY A 67 -7.74 -17.23 -11.32
N ARG A 68 -8.65 -18.21 -11.19
CA ARG A 68 -8.32 -19.64 -11.13
C ARG A 68 -9.26 -20.52 -11.94
N GLY A 69 -10.30 -19.94 -12.52
CA GLY A 69 -11.25 -20.69 -13.33
C GLY A 69 -10.74 -21.00 -14.74
N THR A 70 -11.44 -21.92 -15.38
CA THR A 70 -11.26 -22.23 -16.80
C THR A 70 -12.17 -21.34 -17.64
N VAL A 71 -11.56 -20.54 -18.49
CA VAL A 71 -12.21 -19.62 -19.41
C VAL A 71 -12.16 -20.21 -20.82
N ASN A 72 -13.32 -20.47 -21.41
CA ASN A 72 -13.47 -20.93 -22.78
C ASN A 72 -13.68 -19.74 -23.71
N ILE A 73 -12.78 -19.53 -24.67
CA ILE A 73 -12.92 -18.45 -25.65
C ILE A 73 -12.75 -18.94 -27.07
N GLU A 74 -13.41 -18.26 -28.00
CA GLU A 74 -13.35 -18.53 -29.43
C GLU A 74 -12.71 -17.36 -30.19
N PHE A 75 -11.83 -17.69 -31.14
CA PHE A 75 -11.36 -16.76 -32.16
C PHE A 75 -11.63 -17.29 -33.57
N ARG A 76 -11.91 -16.36 -34.49
CA ARG A 76 -12.14 -16.62 -35.91
C ARG A 76 -11.61 -15.49 -36.78
N SER A 77 -11.58 -15.70 -38.10
CA SER A 77 -11.33 -14.63 -39.05
C SER A 77 -12.52 -13.68 -39.10
N ALA A 78 -12.23 -12.39 -39.23
CA ALA A 78 -13.26 -11.39 -39.44
C ALA A 78 -14.01 -11.63 -40.75
N PRO A 79 -15.31 -11.28 -40.82
CA PRO A 79 -16.08 -11.38 -42.05
C PRO A 79 -15.48 -10.50 -43.16
N SER A 80 -15.67 -10.92 -44.41
CA SER A 80 -15.23 -10.15 -45.57
C SER A 80 -15.82 -8.74 -45.54
N GLY A 81 -14.96 -7.72 -45.69
CA GLY A 81 -15.36 -6.31 -45.67
C GLY A 81 -15.34 -5.66 -44.28
N ALA A 82 -14.91 -6.37 -43.23
CA ALA A 82 -14.67 -5.77 -41.92
C ALA A 82 -13.67 -4.59 -42.02
N THR A 83 -13.99 -3.50 -41.32
CA THR A 83 -13.18 -2.26 -41.30
C THR A 83 -12.41 -2.06 -40.00
N TYR A 84 -12.55 -2.98 -39.06
CA TYR A 84 -11.83 -3.03 -37.78
C TYR A 84 -10.64 -3.99 -37.87
N LEU A 85 -9.66 -3.80 -36.97
CA LEU A 85 -8.50 -4.67 -36.84
C LEU A 85 -8.88 -6.01 -36.22
N ALA A 86 -9.63 -5.97 -35.13
CA ALA A 86 -10.18 -7.11 -34.42
C ALA A 86 -11.39 -6.66 -33.60
N SER A 87 -12.11 -7.62 -33.03
CA SER A 87 -13.15 -7.40 -32.03
C SER A 87 -13.16 -8.57 -31.06
N PHE A 88 -13.48 -8.33 -29.79
CA PHE A 88 -13.81 -9.39 -28.84
C PHE A 88 -14.76 -8.87 -27.77
N GLY A 89 -15.61 -9.74 -27.25
CA GLY A 89 -16.51 -9.40 -26.15
C GLY A 89 -17.00 -10.62 -25.39
N PRO A 90 -17.68 -10.40 -24.25
CA PRO A 90 -18.31 -11.47 -23.49
C PRO A 90 -19.47 -12.08 -24.29
N SER A 91 -19.52 -13.41 -24.35
CA SER A 91 -20.59 -14.15 -25.03
C SER A 91 -21.69 -14.60 -24.06
N GLN A 92 -21.37 -14.67 -22.76
CA GLN A 92 -22.33 -15.00 -21.71
C GLN A 92 -22.70 -13.71 -20.98
N ILE A 93 -23.86 -13.15 -21.31
CA ILE A 93 -24.45 -12.02 -20.59
C ILE A 93 -25.86 -12.42 -20.19
N VAL A 94 -26.26 -12.18 -18.95
CA VAL A 94 -27.60 -12.55 -18.50
C VAL A 94 -28.53 -11.35 -18.49
N ILE A 95 -29.70 -11.52 -19.09
CA ILE A 95 -30.77 -10.51 -19.10
C ILE A 95 -31.84 -10.93 -18.10
N HIS A 96 -32.23 -10.00 -17.22
CA HIS A 96 -33.25 -10.23 -16.19
C HIS A 96 -34.07 -8.96 -15.90
N SER A 97 -35.18 -9.09 -15.18
CA SER A 97 -36.12 -7.98 -14.93
C SER A 97 -35.58 -6.86 -14.05
N ASN A 98 -34.61 -7.12 -13.17
CA ASN A 98 -34.07 -6.12 -12.24
C ASN A 98 -32.91 -5.33 -12.86
N GLY A 99 -32.58 -4.18 -12.28
CA GLY A 99 -31.38 -3.42 -12.65
C GLY A 99 -30.11 -4.04 -12.07
N SER A 100 -28.99 -3.92 -12.79
CA SER A 100 -27.71 -4.49 -12.37
C SER A 100 -26.47 -3.99 -13.12
N PHE A 101 -25.28 -4.29 -12.57
CA PHE A 101 -23.99 -4.07 -13.23
C PHE A 101 -23.19 -5.38 -13.35
N GLN A 102 -22.90 -5.87 -14.56
CA GLN A 102 -22.24 -7.17 -14.81
C GLN A 102 -20.99 -7.09 -15.68
N ASN A 103 -20.04 -8.01 -15.46
CA ASN A 103 -18.77 -8.08 -16.20
C ASN A 103 -18.76 -9.18 -17.28
N GLY A 104 -19.83 -9.97 -17.40
CA GLY A 104 -19.98 -11.02 -18.41
C GLY A 104 -19.28 -12.35 -18.12
N GLY A 105 -19.34 -13.25 -19.09
CA GLY A 105 -18.94 -14.65 -18.99
C GLY A 105 -17.48 -14.89 -18.65
N VAL A 106 -16.57 -14.13 -19.25
CA VAL A 106 -15.12 -14.29 -19.03
C VAL A 106 -14.78 -13.98 -17.57
N TYR A 107 -15.28 -12.87 -17.03
CA TYR A 107 -15.11 -12.52 -15.62
C TYR A 107 -15.68 -13.61 -14.71
N GLN A 108 -16.92 -14.03 -14.96
CA GLN A 108 -17.58 -15.05 -14.15
C GLN A 108 -16.80 -16.37 -14.15
N ALA A 109 -16.45 -16.88 -15.34
CA ALA A 109 -15.72 -18.14 -15.47
C ALA A 109 -14.36 -18.06 -14.79
N ALA A 110 -13.58 -17.00 -15.01
CA ALA A 110 -12.26 -16.81 -14.40
C ALA A 110 -12.31 -16.76 -12.85
N ARG A 111 -13.33 -16.11 -12.29
CA ARG A 111 -13.43 -15.83 -10.86
C ARG A 111 -14.19 -16.90 -10.08
N THR A 112 -14.99 -17.74 -10.74
CA THR A 112 -15.85 -18.73 -10.07
C THR A 112 -15.65 -20.16 -10.56
N ASN A 113 -14.96 -20.35 -11.70
CA ASN A 113 -14.89 -21.62 -12.41
C ASN A 113 -16.27 -22.19 -12.81
N THR A 114 -17.28 -21.33 -12.93
CA THR A 114 -18.64 -21.69 -13.36
C THR A 114 -19.11 -20.75 -14.46
N ARG A 115 -20.05 -21.23 -15.30
CA ARG A 115 -20.64 -20.43 -16.39
C ARG A 115 -22.17 -20.48 -16.33
N PRO A 116 -22.87 -19.39 -16.70
CA PRO A 116 -24.34 -19.35 -16.69
C PRO A 116 -24.98 -20.33 -17.68
N PHE A 117 -24.44 -20.41 -18.90
CA PHE A 117 -24.98 -21.22 -19.98
C PHE A 117 -23.91 -22.09 -20.63
N SER A 118 -24.32 -23.04 -21.47
CA SER A 118 -23.40 -23.84 -22.29
C SER A 118 -22.79 -22.98 -23.40
N GLY A 119 -21.51 -23.20 -23.72
CA GLY A 119 -20.82 -22.53 -24.82
C GLY A 119 -19.52 -21.88 -24.38
N VAL A 120 -19.09 -20.88 -25.15
CA VAL A 120 -17.91 -20.06 -24.88
C VAL A 120 -18.27 -18.87 -23.98
N ASP A 121 -17.32 -18.47 -23.14
CA ASP A 121 -17.44 -17.37 -22.18
C ASP A 121 -17.23 -16.01 -22.87
N GLY A 122 -16.42 -15.99 -23.93
CA GLY A 122 -16.19 -14.84 -24.81
C GLY A 122 -15.80 -15.28 -26.23
N SER A 123 -15.98 -14.38 -27.19
CA SER A 123 -15.67 -14.64 -28.59
C SER A 123 -15.20 -13.39 -29.29
N GLY A 124 -14.34 -13.55 -30.28
CA GLY A 124 -13.88 -12.45 -31.11
C GLY A 124 -13.33 -12.89 -32.45
N ASP A 125 -12.93 -11.92 -33.25
CA ASP A 125 -12.43 -12.11 -34.59
C ASP A 125 -11.27 -11.18 -34.92
N PHE A 126 -10.39 -11.63 -35.81
CA PHE A 126 -9.24 -10.87 -36.30
C PHE A 126 -9.31 -10.67 -37.80
N ASN A 127 -9.06 -9.43 -38.24
CA ASN A 127 -9.03 -9.11 -39.64
C ASN A 127 -7.64 -9.31 -40.23
N PHE A 128 -7.48 -10.43 -40.94
CA PHE A 128 -6.21 -10.80 -41.57
C PHE A 128 -5.96 -10.12 -42.93
N SER A 129 -6.82 -9.18 -43.37
CA SER A 129 -6.49 -8.32 -44.51
C SER A 129 -5.48 -7.22 -44.15
N TYR A 130 -5.26 -6.96 -42.85
CA TYR A 130 -4.24 -6.05 -42.36
C TYR A 130 -2.87 -6.75 -42.21
N GLY A 131 -1.81 -5.95 -42.26
CA GLY A 131 -0.45 -6.44 -41.98
C GLY A 131 -0.20 -6.59 -40.48
N TRP A 132 0.26 -7.78 -40.07
CA TRP A 132 0.51 -8.11 -38.66
C TRP A 132 1.98 -8.39 -38.37
N ASN A 133 2.45 -7.86 -37.23
CA ASN A 133 3.62 -8.35 -36.51
C ASN A 133 3.12 -9.32 -35.45
N TYR A 134 3.73 -10.51 -35.44
CA TYR A 134 3.40 -11.56 -34.50
C TYR A 134 4.34 -11.52 -33.28
N VAL A 135 4.01 -12.25 -32.23
CA VAL A 135 4.84 -12.37 -31.03
C VAL A 135 6.31 -12.66 -31.37
N GLY A 136 7.23 -11.99 -30.69
CA GLY A 136 8.67 -12.14 -30.90
C GLY A 136 9.23 -11.41 -32.14
N GLN A 137 8.38 -10.77 -32.94
CA GLN A 137 8.82 -9.96 -34.07
C GLN A 137 8.98 -8.49 -33.67
N SER A 138 9.99 -7.82 -34.25
CA SER A 138 10.10 -6.37 -34.14
C SER A 138 9.00 -5.70 -34.96
N PRO A 139 8.35 -4.64 -34.45
CA PRO A 139 7.29 -3.98 -35.18
C PRO A 139 7.81 -3.37 -36.50
N ALA A 140 7.26 -3.80 -37.63
CA ALA A 140 7.52 -3.16 -38.91
C ALA A 140 6.68 -1.88 -39.08
N SER A 141 7.19 -0.91 -39.85
CA SER A 141 6.58 0.42 -40.03
C SER A 141 5.14 0.40 -40.55
N ASN A 142 4.74 -0.64 -41.28
CA ASN A 142 3.43 -0.80 -41.92
C ASN A 142 2.58 -1.94 -41.33
N LYS A 143 2.96 -2.50 -40.18
CA LYS A 143 2.28 -3.63 -39.56
C LYS A 143 1.83 -3.31 -38.14
N TYR A 144 0.66 -3.82 -37.76
CA TYR A 144 0.11 -3.71 -36.41
C TYR A 144 0.69 -4.81 -35.51
N ASP A 145 0.92 -4.51 -34.23
CA ASP A 145 1.33 -5.53 -33.25
C ASP A 145 0.12 -6.35 -32.82
N MET A 146 0.06 -7.62 -33.24
CA MET A 146 -1.08 -8.49 -32.97
C MET A 146 -1.26 -8.75 -31.47
N VAL A 147 -0.16 -8.80 -30.69
CA VAL A 147 -0.24 -9.02 -29.24
C VAL A 147 -0.90 -7.82 -28.54
N SER A 148 -0.54 -6.59 -28.91
CA SER A 148 -1.15 -5.37 -28.35
C SER A 148 -2.64 -5.30 -28.68
N VAL A 149 -3.03 -5.61 -29.92
CA VAL A 149 -4.45 -5.65 -30.33
C VAL A 149 -5.17 -6.79 -29.60
N ALA A 150 -4.58 -7.99 -29.50
CA ALA A 150 -5.20 -9.09 -28.75
C ALA A 150 -5.42 -8.77 -27.27
N ILE A 151 -4.47 -8.09 -26.62
CA ILE A 151 -4.65 -7.62 -25.24
C ILE A 151 -5.82 -6.61 -25.18
N HIS A 152 -5.89 -5.65 -26.11
CA HIS A 152 -6.98 -4.69 -26.20
C HIS A 152 -8.35 -5.37 -26.33
N GLU A 153 -8.49 -6.29 -27.28
CA GLU A 153 -9.76 -6.97 -27.51
C GLU A 153 -10.16 -7.84 -26.31
N LEU A 154 -9.21 -8.61 -25.76
CA LEU A 154 -9.46 -9.43 -24.57
C LEU A 154 -9.85 -8.57 -23.34
N LEU A 155 -9.39 -7.32 -23.26
CA LEU A 155 -9.78 -6.38 -22.19
C LEU A 155 -11.27 -6.06 -22.22
N HIS A 156 -11.87 -5.92 -23.41
CA HIS A 156 -13.33 -5.85 -23.52
C HIS A 156 -13.97 -7.12 -22.97
N GLY A 157 -13.45 -8.31 -23.31
CA GLY A 157 -13.93 -9.58 -22.77
C GLY A 157 -13.97 -9.67 -21.25
N VAL A 158 -12.94 -9.17 -20.58
CA VAL A 158 -12.79 -9.25 -19.10
C VAL A 158 -13.51 -8.15 -18.33
N GLY A 159 -14.20 -7.22 -19.00
CA GLY A 159 -15.06 -6.22 -18.36
C GLY A 159 -14.67 -4.76 -18.60
N PHE A 160 -13.64 -4.47 -19.39
CA PHE A 160 -13.33 -3.10 -19.84
C PHE A 160 -14.23 -2.74 -21.03
N LEU A 161 -15.54 -2.68 -20.80
CA LEU A 161 -16.53 -2.29 -21.79
C LEU A 161 -17.72 -1.61 -21.13
N SER A 162 -18.41 -0.75 -21.87
CA SER A 162 -19.71 -0.21 -21.50
C SER A 162 -20.85 -0.97 -22.19
N PHE A 163 -21.99 -1.09 -21.52
CA PHE A 163 -23.24 -1.53 -22.14
C PHE A 163 -24.22 -0.37 -22.41
N THR A 164 -23.75 0.87 -22.31
CA THR A 164 -24.58 2.06 -22.40
C THR A 164 -24.64 2.60 -23.81
N ASP A 165 -25.85 2.76 -24.37
CA ASP A 165 -26.05 3.36 -25.69
C ASP A 165 -26.06 4.91 -25.67
N ALA A 166 -26.22 5.53 -26.84
CA ALA A 166 -26.27 6.98 -27.01
C ALA A 166 -27.42 7.69 -26.25
N GLN A 167 -28.44 6.97 -25.81
CA GLN A 167 -29.58 7.47 -25.04
C GLN A 167 -29.46 7.16 -23.54
N GLY A 168 -28.40 6.50 -23.10
CA GLY A 168 -28.22 6.07 -21.72
C GLY A 168 -28.96 4.78 -21.37
N ARG A 169 -29.46 4.02 -22.36
CA ARG A 169 -30.11 2.72 -22.15
C ARG A 169 -29.07 1.63 -21.99
N GLY A 170 -29.40 0.59 -21.23
CA GLY A 170 -28.59 -0.61 -21.06
C GLY A 170 -29.07 -1.75 -21.96
N LEU A 171 -28.64 -2.97 -21.65
CA LEU A 171 -28.91 -4.15 -22.50
C LEU A 171 -30.39 -4.57 -22.55
N ALA A 172 -31.22 -4.16 -21.59
CA ALA A 172 -32.65 -4.46 -21.62
C ALA A 172 -33.47 -3.38 -22.36
N ASP A 173 -32.81 -2.38 -22.97
CA ASP A 173 -33.40 -1.33 -23.79
C ASP A 173 -34.50 -0.53 -23.04
N ARG A 174 -34.28 -0.26 -21.76
CA ARG A 174 -35.28 0.42 -20.91
C ARG A 174 -35.05 1.92 -20.93
N THR A 175 -36.13 2.69 -21.07
CA THR A 175 -36.05 4.15 -21.06
C THR A 175 -35.55 4.67 -19.71
N PRO A 176 -34.46 5.47 -19.64
CA PRO A 176 -34.01 6.08 -18.40
C PRO A 176 -35.09 6.99 -17.79
N PRO A 177 -35.17 7.08 -16.45
CA PRO A 177 -34.26 6.52 -15.46
C PRO A 177 -34.69 5.13 -14.96
N THR A 178 -35.41 4.33 -15.77
CA THR A 178 -35.78 2.97 -15.36
C THR A 178 -34.52 2.12 -15.14
N PRO A 179 -34.42 1.35 -14.03
CA PRO A 179 -33.32 0.41 -13.82
C PRO A 179 -33.09 -0.53 -15.01
N ASP A 180 -31.86 -0.60 -15.47
CA ASP A 180 -31.43 -1.39 -16.64
C ASP A 180 -30.17 -2.20 -16.30
N ILE A 181 -29.59 -2.83 -17.31
CA ILE A 181 -28.48 -3.75 -17.21
C ILE A 181 -27.26 -3.10 -17.85
N TYR A 182 -26.31 -2.73 -17.02
CA TYR A 182 -25.08 -2.04 -17.40
C TYR A 182 -23.84 -2.90 -17.11
N ALA A 183 -22.69 -2.48 -17.61
CA ALA A 183 -21.43 -3.15 -17.34
C ALA A 183 -20.91 -2.79 -15.95
N GLY A 184 -20.09 -3.63 -15.29
CA GLY A 184 -19.44 -3.23 -14.03
C GLY A 184 -18.62 -1.95 -14.16
N TYR A 185 -18.03 -1.73 -15.34
CA TYR A 185 -17.38 -0.50 -15.77
C TYR A 185 -18.26 0.76 -15.64
N ASP A 186 -19.56 0.65 -15.97
CA ASP A 186 -20.48 1.78 -16.06
C ASP A 186 -20.73 2.46 -14.71
N ARG A 187 -20.50 1.74 -13.60
CA ARG A 187 -20.57 2.26 -12.23
C ARG A 187 -19.71 3.49 -12.00
N TYR A 188 -18.63 3.62 -12.79
CA TYR A 188 -17.61 4.63 -12.62
C TYR A 188 -17.66 5.70 -13.72
N LEU A 189 -18.77 5.81 -14.45
CA LEU A 189 -18.95 6.85 -15.46
C LEU A 189 -19.47 8.14 -14.82
N TYR A 190 -18.77 9.23 -15.10
CA TYR A 190 -19.05 10.56 -14.57
C TYR A 190 -19.14 11.60 -15.67
N ARG A 191 -19.99 12.59 -15.43
CA ARG A 191 -19.99 13.86 -16.13
C ARG A 191 -19.07 14.84 -15.42
N GLY A 192 -18.16 15.47 -16.15
CA GLY A 192 -17.21 16.44 -15.60
C GLY A 192 -16.14 15.81 -14.71
N SER A 193 -15.24 16.65 -14.21
CA SER A 193 -14.12 16.26 -13.36
C SER A 193 -13.94 17.24 -12.19
N GLY A 194 -13.10 16.87 -11.22
CA GLY A 194 -12.86 17.69 -10.02
C GLY A 194 -14.15 17.94 -9.23
N SER A 195 -14.41 19.19 -8.89
CA SER A 195 -15.63 19.61 -8.18
C SER A 195 -16.92 19.50 -9.00
N ASN A 196 -16.82 19.36 -10.32
CA ASN A 196 -17.98 19.25 -11.22
C ASN A 196 -18.40 17.79 -11.47
N ALA A 197 -17.63 16.83 -10.98
CA ALA A 197 -17.86 15.41 -11.21
C ALA A 197 -19.21 14.97 -10.64
N THR A 198 -20.09 14.46 -11.51
CA THR A 198 -21.40 13.91 -11.14
C THR A 198 -21.55 12.50 -11.71
N ALA A 199 -21.88 11.53 -10.85
CA ALA A 199 -22.07 10.14 -11.27
C ALA A 199 -23.24 10.02 -12.26
N LEU A 200 -23.09 9.22 -13.31
CA LEU A 200 -24.13 9.02 -14.32
C LEU A 200 -25.15 7.94 -13.93
N PHE A 201 -24.83 7.10 -12.94
CA PHE A 201 -25.64 5.96 -12.55
C PHE A 201 -25.88 5.91 -11.05
N ASN A 202 -27.03 5.37 -10.66
CA ASN A 202 -27.30 5.00 -9.28
C ASN A 202 -26.63 3.66 -8.95
N THR A 203 -25.61 3.70 -8.11
CA THR A 203 -24.81 2.53 -7.71
C THR A 203 -25.13 2.02 -6.30
N ASP A 204 -26.09 2.62 -5.60
CA ASP A 204 -26.56 2.14 -4.30
C ASP A 204 -27.42 0.89 -4.49
N ILE A 205 -26.84 -0.28 -4.19
CA ILE A 205 -27.50 -1.59 -4.35
C ILE A 205 -28.74 -1.77 -3.45
N SER A 206 -28.88 -0.96 -2.40
CA SER A 206 -30.05 -0.96 -1.53
C SER A 206 -31.21 -0.14 -2.10
N SER A 207 -30.95 0.69 -3.11
CA SER A 207 -31.95 1.55 -3.74
C SER A 207 -32.83 0.77 -4.72
N PRO A 208 -34.16 0.99 -4.75
CA PRO A 208 -35.04 0.45 -5.81
C PRO A 208 -34.70 0.95 -7.21
N ASN A 209 -33.95 2.06 -7.30
CA ASN A 209 -33.46 2.62 -8.55
C ASN A 209 -32.01 2.18 -8.85
N TYR A 210 -31.48 1.15 -8.20
CA TYR A 210 -30.15 0.63 -8.49
C TYR A 210 -29.99 0.31 -9.97
N ALA A 211 -28.86 0.71 -10.55
CA ALA A 211 -28.57 0.60 -11.97
C ALA A 211 -29.57 1.35 -12.86
N SER A 212 -30.02 2.53 -12.44
CA SER A 212 -30.65 3.52 -13.33
C SER A 212 -29.63 4.51 -13.87
N PHE A 213 -29.71 4.86 -15.15
CA PHE A 213 -29.05 6.06 -15.68
C PHE A 213 -29.79 7.32 -15.20
N VAL A 214 -29.09 8.19 -14.48
CA VAL A 214 -29.63 9.44 -13.89
C VAL A 214 -29.02 10.70 -14.51
N GLY A 215 -28.11 10.54 -15.47
CA GLY A 215 -27.42 11.62 -16.16
C GLY A 215 -28.16 12.18 -17.38
N ASN A 216 -27.46 13.02 -18.14
CA ASN A 216 -27.92 13.53 -19.43
C ASN A 216 -27.14 12.82 -20.57
N PRO A 217 -27.81 12.17 -21.54
CA PRO A 217 -27.12 11.39 -22.58
C PRO A 217 -26.16 12.20 -23.47
N SER A 218 -26.32 13.52 -23.55
CA SER A 218 -25.40 14.39 -24.30
C SER A 218 -23.93 14.25 -23.88
N VAL A 219 -23.68 13.82 -22.63
CA VAL A 219 -22.33 13.53 -22.11
C VAL A 219 -21.55 12.55 -22.99
N PHE A 220 -22.23 11.58 -23.62
CA PHE A 220 -21.59 10.55 -24.46
C PHE A 220 -21.08 11.07 -25.81
N THR A 221 -21.32 12.35 -26.11
CA THR A 221 -20.84 13.05 -27.30
C THR A 221 -20.11 14.36 -26.97
N ALA A 222 -19.85 14.62 -25.68
CA ALA A 222 -19.34 15.89 -25.17
C ALA A 222 -17.79 15.95 -25.06
N GLY A 223 -17.07 14.94 -25.58
CA GLY A 223 -15.63 14.83 -25.39
C GLY A 223 -15.25 14.78 -23.90
N ASN A 224 -14.16 15.46 -23.53
CA ASN A 224 -13.61 15.45 -22.17
C ASN A 224 -13.51 16.87 -21.57
N ASP A 225 -14.50 17.73 -21.81
CA ASP A 225 -14.61 19.03 -21.12
C ASP A 225 -14.72 18.81 -19.59
N PRO A 226 -13.93 19.50 -18.75
CA PRO A 226 -13.95 19.29 -17.29
C PRO A 226 -15.29 19.57 -16.60
N ASN A 227 -16.23 20.29 -17.21
CA ASN A 227 -17.53 20.57 -16.63
C ASN A 227 -18.60 19.58 -17.10
N ASN A 228 -18.53 19.15 -18.36
CA ASN A 228 -19.64 18.48 -19.03
C ASN A 228 -19.25 17.21 -19.81
N GLY A 229 -17.96 16.93 -19.96
CA GLY A 229 -17.43 15.78 -20.70
C GLY A 229 -17.52 14.47 -19.94
N LEU A 230 -17.16 13.38 -20.62
CA LEU A 230 -17.24 12.02 -20.09
C LEU A 230 -15.90 11.58 -19.47
N PHE A 231 -15.96 11.03 -18.27
CA PHE A 231 -14.80 10.51 -17.56
C PHE A 231 -15.11 9.21 -16.83
N PHE A 232 -14.05 8.43 -16.58
CA PHE A 232 -14.04 7.34 -15.62
C PHE A 232 -13.45 7.83 -14.29
N ILE A 233 -14.14 7.57 -13.18
CA ILE A 233 -13.67 7.92 -11.83
C ILE A 233 -13.94 6.76 -10.88
N GLY A 234 -12.97 5.85 -10.74
CA GLY A 234 -12.97 4.83 -9.70
C GLY A 234 -11.97 5.14 -8.57
N PRO A 235 -12.13 4.56 -7.38
CA PRO A 235 -11.27 4.85 -6.23
C PRO A 235 -9.79 4.52 -6.47
N TYR A 236 -9.47 3.40 -7.13
CA TYR A 236 -8.08 3.02 -7.40
C TYR A 236 -7.52 3.76 -8.62
N SER A 237 -8.28 3.82 -9.70
CA SER A 237 -7.85 4.51 -10.93
C SER A 237 -7.60 6.00 -10.72
N LYS A 238 -8.41 6.68 -9.91
CA LYS A 238 -8.20 8.09 -9.52
C LYS A 238 -6.91 8.28 -8.73
N GLU A 239 -6.57 7.35 -7.84
CA GLU A 239 -5.30 7.40 -7.08
C GLU A 239 -4.10 7.33 -8.02
N VAL A 240 -4.12 6.40 -8.98
CA VAL A 240 -2.98 6.17 -9.88
C VAL A 240 -2.88 7.24 -10.97
N TYR A 241 -4.00 7.67 -11.54
CA TYR A 241 -4.01 8.68 -12.60
C TYR A 241 -3.86 10.11 -12.07
N GLY A 242 -4.22 10.34 -10.80
CA GLY A 242 -4.23 11.67 -10.17
C GLY A 242 -5.48 12.51 -10.48
N GLY A 243 -6.53 11.91 -11.05
CA GLY A 243 -7.73 12.64 -11.47
C GLY A 243 -8.76 11.76 -12.18
N ALA A 244 -9.67 12.41 -12.91
CA ALA A 244 -10.67 11.74 -13.73
C ALA A 244 -10.05 11.31 -15.08
N ILE A 245 -10.25 10.05 -15.48
CA ILE A 245 -9.67 9.50 -16.71
C ILE A 245 -10.57 9.86 -17.90
N PRO A 246 -10.06 10.56 -18.93
CA PRO A 246 -10.86 10.93 -20.09
C PRO A 246 -11.25 9.71 -20.91
N LEU A 247 -12.53 9.60 -21.26
CA LEU A 247 -13.08 8.54 -22.11
C LEU A 247 -13.38 9.03 -23.52
N TYR A 248 -13.31 8.14 -24.49
CA TYR A 248 -13.63 8.46 -25.88
C TYR A 248 -15.15 8.72 -26.01
N ALA A 249 -15.52 9.97 -26.27
CA ALA A 249 -16.91 10.42 -26.41
C ALA A 249 -17.06 11.30 -27.67
N PRO A 250 -16.94 10.71 -28.88
CA PRO A 250 -17.02 11.43 -30.15
C PRO A 250 -18.42 11.96 -30.44
N ASN A 251 -18.51 12.96 -31.32
CA ASN A 251 -19.75 13.41 -31.93
C ASN A 251 -19.70 13.16 -33.45
N PRO A 252 -20.56 12.30 -34.02
CA PRO A 252 -21.64 11.54 -33.36
C PRO A 252 -21.12 10.37 -32.52
N TYR A 253 -21.99 9.84 -31.65
CA TYR A 253 -21.75 8.62 -30.89
C TYR A 253 -21.42 7.45 -31.84
N ARG A 254 -20.45 6.62 -31.46
CA ARG A 254 -20.01 5.46 -32.24
C ARG A 254 -20.25 4.18 -31.45
N GLU A 255 -21.24 3.40 -31.89
CA GLU A 255 -21.54 2.09 -31.32
C GLU A 255 -20.28 1.21 -31.26
N GLY A 256 -20.09 0.54 -30.12
CA GLY A 256 -18.93 -0.31 -29.85
C GLY A 256 -17.62 0.43 -29.54
N SER A 257 -17.57 1.76 -29.64
CA SER A 257 -16.34 2.53 -29.39
C SER A 257 -16.51 3.66 -28.37
N SER A 258 -17.58 4.45 -28.48
CA SER A 258 -17.92 5.46 -27.48
C SER A 258 -18.00 4.82 -26.08
N VAL A 259 -17.53 5.54 -25.06
CA VAL A 259 -17.57 5.15 -23.63
C VAL A 259 -16.62 4.00 -23.25
N SER A 260 -16.48 2.99 -24.10
CA SER A 260 -15.68 1.77 -23.86
C SER A 260 -14.16 1.93 -24.05
N HIS A 261 -13.70 3.11 -24.44
CA HIS A 261 -12.28 3.40 -24.66
C HIS A 261 -11.82 4.60 -23.83
N VAL A 262 -10.54 4.59 -23.43
CA VAL A 262 -9.90 5.78 -22.88
C VAL A 262 -9.45 6.70 -24.01
N ASN A 263 -9.41 8.01 -23.76
CA ASN A 263 -8.93 9.00 -24.71
C ASN A 263 -7.48 9.41 -24.38
N ILE A 264 -6.59 8.42 -24.28
CA ILE A 264 -5.18 8.57 -23.89
C ILE A 264 -4.30 7.80 -24.88
N ASN A 265 -3.55 8.49 -25.73
CA ASN A 265 -2.91 7.91 -26.92
C ASN A 265 -2.01 6.69 -26.68
N ASN A 266 -1.26 6.65 -25.57
CA ASN A 266 -0.31 5.57 -25.26
C ASN A 266 -0.95 4.39 -24.51
N ALA A 267 -2.20 4.51 -24.08
CA ALA A 267 -2.94 3.44 -23.40
C ALA A 267 -3.27 2.29 -24.37
N VAL A 268 -3.34 1.07 -23.85
CA VAL A 268 -3.82 -0.09 -24.63
C VAL A 268 -5.26 0.16 -25.06
N MET A 269 -6.11 0.62 -24.13
CA MET A 269 -7.54 0.89 -24.36
C MET A 269 -7.82 2.21 -25.08
N TYR A 270 -6.81 2.82 -25.73
CA TYR A 270 -7.05 3.92 -26.65
C TYR A 270 -7.84 3.41 -27.87
N TYR A 271 -8.84 4.17 -28.31
CA TYR A 271 -9.77 3.76 -29.39
C TYR A 271 -9.12 3.47 -30.75
N SER A 272 -7.83 3.81 -30.92
CA SER A 272 -7.09 3.59 -32.16
C SER A 272 -5.64 3.21 -31.84
N THR A 273 -4.99 2.49 -32.74
CA THR A 273 -3.55 2.30 -32.68
C THR A 273 -2.97 2.44 -34.08
N PRO A 274 -1.89 3.21 -34.27
CA PRO A 274 -1.16 3.20 -35.53
C PRO A 274 -0.34 1.89 -35.66
N PRO A 275 0.11 1.54 -36.88
CA PRO A 275 1.16 0.54 -37.08
C PRO A 275 2.43 0.86 -36.28
N ASN A 276 3.36 -0.10 -36.20
CA ASN A 276 4.67 0.08 -35.58
C ASN A 276 4.62 0.51 -34.10
N THR A 277 3.58 0.09 -33.38
CA THR A 277 3.35 0.48 -31.98
C THR A 277 3.09 -0.76 -31.15
N VAL A 278 3.85 -0.89 -30.06
CA VAL A 278 3.63 -1.92 -29.03
C VAL A 278 3.05 -1.22 -27.81
N LYS A 279 1.96 -1.76 -27.27
CA LYS A 279 1.28 -1.25 -26.09
C LYS A 279 1.09 -2.35 -25.05
N ARG A 280 1.24 -1.99 -23.79
CA ARG A 280 0.94 -2.81 -22.61
C ARG A 280 0.21 -1.93 -21.60
N LEU A 281 -0.56 -2.54 -20.71
CA LEU A 281 -1.39 -1.81 -19.77
C LEU A 281 -0.54 -0.84 -18.95
N LEU A 282 -0.98 0.42 -18.91
CA LEU A 282 -0.46 1.40 -17.98
C LEU A 282 -1.04 1.15 -16.58
N HIS A 283 -0.36 1.62 -15.53
CA HIS A 283 -0.83 1.39 -14.15
C HIS A 283 -2.27 1.87 -13.91
N PHE A 284 -2.70 2.97 -14.53
CA PHE A 284 -4.09 3.44 -14.36
C PHE A 284 -5.09 2.50 -15.04
N GLU A 285 -4.75 1.85 -16.16
CA GLU A 285 -5.62 0.87 -16.83
C GLU A 285 -5.75 -0.39 -15.96
N ILE A 286 -4.65 -0.80 -15.30
CA ILE A 286 -4.70 -1.88 -14.30
C ILE A 286 -5.58 -1.47 -13.11
N ALA A 287 -5.46 -0.23 -12.64
CA ALA A 287 -6.28 0.28 -11.55
C ALA A 287 -7.78 0.38 -11.91
N MET A 288 -8.12 0.66 -13.18
CA MET A 288 -9.50 0.57 -13.67
C MET A 288 -10.02 -0.87 -13.59
N LEU A 289 -9.21 -1.89 -13.90
CA LEU A 289 -9.58 -3.29 -13.72
C LEU A 289 -9.84 -3.62 -12.23
N LEU A 290 -9.06 -3.03 -11.31
CA LEU A 290 -9.33 -3.15 -9.86
C LEU A 290 -10.71 -2.57 -9.50
N ASP A 291 -11.03 -1.39 -10.01
CA ASP A 291 -12.35 -0.75 -9.80
C ASP A 291 -13.48 -1.65 -10.32
N ILE A 292 -13.30 -2.26 -11.50
CA ILE A 292 -14.29 -3.19 -12.11
C ILE A 292 -14.45 -4.50 -11.30
N GLY A 293 -13.53 -4.81 -10.39
CA GLY A 293 -13.61 -5.94 -9.47
C GLY A 293 -12.58 -7.05 -9.72
N TRP A 294 -11.54 -6.81 -10.51
CA TRP A 294 -10.41 -7.72 -10.62
C TRP A 294 -9.45 -7.55 -9.44
N ASN A 295 -8.90 -8.65 -8.93
CA ASN A 295 -7.85 -8.67 -7.90
C ASN A 295 -8.20 -7.99 -6.57
N VAL A 296 -9.45 -7.57 -6.41
CA VAL A 296 -10.03 -7.13 -5.14
C VAL A 296 -10.76 -8.32 -4.53
N TYR A 297 -10.47 -8.58 -3.27
CA TYR A 297 -11.01 -9.74 -2.56
C TYR A 297 -11.53 -9.33 -1.19
N ASP A 298 -12.81 -9.57 -0.96
CA ASP A 298 -13.47 -9.33 0.31
C ASP A 298 -13.55 -10.62 1.12
N TRP A 299 -12.99 -10.61 2.32
CA TRP A 299 -13.08 -11.74 3.25
C TRP A 299 -14.34 -11.66 4.09
N ASN A 300 -15.13 -12.73 4.10
CA ASN A 300 -16.31 -12.85 4.97
C ASN A 300 -16.03 -13.70 6.23
N ASN A 301 -16.36 -13.16 7.40
CA ASN A 301 -16.36 -13.87 8.68
C ASN A 301 -17.69 -14.58 8.90
N THR A 302 -17.86 -15.80 8.38
CA THR A 302 -18.95 -16.68 8.83
C THR A 302 -18.42 -18.02 9.30
N THR A 303 -18.81 -18.38 10.52
CA THR A 303 -18.55 -19.64 11.19
C THR A 303 -19.02 -20.81 10.34
N GLY A 304 -18.09 -21.61 9.83
CA GLY A 304 -18.39 -22.80 9.04
C GLY A 304 -17.11 -23.56 8.64
N ASN A 305 -17.25 -24.85 8.33
CA ASN A 305 -16.19 -25.70 7.80
C ASN A 305 -15.94 -25.36 6.32
N TRP A 306 -15.35 -24.21 6.07
CA TRP A 306 -14.93 -23.76 4.74
C TRP A 306 -13.45 -24.11 4.55
N LEU A 307 -13.11 -24.78 3.45
CA LEU A 307 -11.76 -25.27 3.19
C LEU A 307 -10.82 -24.12 2.82
N ASP A 308 -9.65 -24.17 3.44
CA ASP A 308 -8.46 -23.41 3.12
C ASP A 308 -7.96 -23.76 1.70
N GLY A 309 -8.02 -22.80 0.79
CA GLY A 309 -7.76 -22.98 -0.63
C GLY A 309 -6.28 -22.91 -0.97
N ILE A 310 -5.47 -23.93 -0.63
CA ILE A 310 -4.17 -24.17 -1.30
C ILE A 310 -3.88 -25.65 -1.67
N SER A 311 -4.68 -26.65 -1.28
CA SER A 311 -4.35 -28.05 -1.66
C SER A 311 -5.54 -28.90 -2.09
N GLY A 312 -5.77 -29.00 -3.40
CA GLY A 312 -6.65 -30.02 -4.00
C GLY A 312 -7.03 -29.78 -5.46
N SER A 313 -7.37 -30.85 -6.18
CA SER A 313 -7.91 -30.81 -7.55
C SER A 313 -9.35 -30.29 -7.65
N ASN A 314 -10.00 -29.99 -6.52
CA ASN A 314 -11.38 -29.51 -6.44
C ASN A 314 -11.41 -28.05 -5.99
N LEU A 315 -11.15 -27.12 -6.92
CA LEU A 315 -11.36 -25.69 -6.74
C LEU A 315 -12.86 -25.39 -6.81
N ASN A 316 -13.56 -25.52 -5.68
CA ASN A 316 -14.99 -25.22 -5.61
C ASN A 316 -15.22 -23.82 -5.02
N VAL A 317 -15.81 -22.93 -5.81
CA VAL A 317 -16.14 -21.57 -5.38
C VAL A 317 -17.18 -21.53 -4.26
N SER A 318 -18.01 -22.56 -4.12
CA SER A 318 -18.96 -22.63 -2.99
C SER A 318 -18.25 -22.66 -1.66
N ASP A 319 -17.04 -23.22 -1.60
CA ASP A 319 -16.31 -23.45 -0.37
C ASP A 319 -15.34 -22.32 -0.01
N SER A 320 -15.19 -21.34 -0.92
CA SER A 320 -14.33 -20.18 -0.74
C SER A 320 -14.91 -19.20 0.28
N ARG A 321 -14.04 -18.56 1.07
CA ARG A 321 -14.40 -17.44 1.96
C ARG A 321 -14.30 -16.07 1.29
N TRP A 322 -13.72 -16.02 0.09
CA TRP A 322 -13.52 -14.78 -0.65
C TRP A 322 -14.75 -14.38 -1.45
N ARG A 323 -14.97 -13.07 -1.48
CA ARG A 323 -16.12 -12.45 -2.10
C ARG A 323 -15.70 -11.28 -3.00
N SER A 324 -16.61 -10.86 -3.87
CA SER A 324 -16.52 -9.63 -4.65
C SER A 324 -17.85 -8.90 -4.59
N THR A 325 -17.85 -7.59 -4.35
CA THR A 325 -19.03 -6.71 -4.48
C THR A 325 -19.24 -6.16 -5.90
N SER A 326 -18.34 -6.51 -6.82
CA SER A 326 -18.33 -6.02 -8.20
C SER A 326 -18.58 -7.13 -9.21
N GLY A 327 -19.42 -6.84 -10.19
CA GLY A 327 -19.93 -7.78 -11.17
C GLY A 327 -21.04 -8.69 -10.61
N ILE A 328 -22.09 -8.92 -11.39
CA ILE A 328 -23.07 -9.98 -11.10
C ILE A 328 -22.40 -11.33 -11.28
N VAL A 329 -22.67 -12.24 -10.34
CA VAL A 329 -22.34 -13.66 -10.46
C VAL A 329 -23.63 -14.47 -10.33
N LEU A 330 -23.83 -15.41 -11.27
CA LEU A 330 -24.85 -16.45 -11.16
C LEU A 330 -24.17 -17.77 -10.78
N LEU A 331 -24.41 -18.24 -9.56
CA LEU A 331 -23.84 -19.50 -9.07
C LEU A 331 -24.97 -20.39 -8.55
N ASN A 332 -25.06 -21.64 -9.04
CA ASN A 332 -26.06 -22.62 -8.61
C ASN A 332 -27.51 -22.08 -8.61
N GLY A 333 -27.86 -21.25 -9.61
CA GLY A 333 -29.18 -20.63 -9.73
C GLY A 333 -29.44 -19.45 -8.78
N GLN A 334 -28.47 -19.05 -7.96
CA GLN A 334 -28.54 -17.91 -7.05
C GLN A 334 -27.84 -16.68 -7.65
N TRP A 335 -28.47 -15.52 -7.46
CA TRP A 335 -27.99 -14.23 -7.95
C TRP A 335 -27.27 -13.47 -6.84
N TYR A 336 -26.13 -12.86 -7.18
CA TYR A 336 -25.35 -12.00 -6.29
C TYR A 336 -25.15 -10.61 -6.90
N ASN A 337 -24.87 -9.61 -6.06
CA ASN A 337 -24.55 -8.23 -6.47
C ASN A 337 -25.58 -7.56 -7.41
N ARG A 338 -26.88 -7.80 -7.20
CA ARG A 338 -27.95 -7.15 -7.95
C ARG A 338 -29.05 -6.61 -7.04
N TYR A 339 -29.91 -5.73 -7.55
CA TYR A 339 -31.05 -5.24 -6.77
C TYR A 339 -31.93 -6.40 -6.26
N GLY A 340 -32.24 -6.37 -4.97
CA GLY A 340 -32.96 -7.42 -4.25
C GLY A 340 -32.08 -8.61 -3.80
N PHE A 341 -30.80 -8.64 -4.16
CA PHE A 341 -29.82 -9.67 -3.80
C PHE A 341 -28.44 -9.01 -3.57
N SER A 342 -28.28 -8.40 -2.39
CA SER A 342 -27.11 -7.59 -2.04
C SER A 342 -25.93 -8.39 -1.48
N ASP A 343 -26.03 -9.72 -1.43
CA ASP A 343 -24.95 -10.55 -0.94
C ASP A 343 -23.74 -10.46 -1.88
N PRO A 344 -22.54 -10.23 -1.35
CA PRO A 344 -21.31 -10.30 -2.12
C PRO A 344 -21.16 -11.65 -2.82
N ALA A 345 -20.72 -11.64 -4.07
CA ALA A 345 -20.56 -12.85 -4.86
C ALA A 345 -19.38 -13.69 -4.37
N PRO A 346 -19.51 -15.02 -4.21
CA PRO A 346 -18.37 -15.91 -3.96
C PRO A 346 -17.42 -15.93 -5.16
N VAL A 347 -16.12 -15.87 -4.86
CA VAL A 347 -15.04 -15.96 -5.85
C VAL A 347 -13.98 -16.93 -5.35
N LEU A 348 -13.19 -17.48 -6.27
CA LEU A 348 -12.03 -18.31 -5.97
C LEU A 348 -10.98 -17.49 -5.19
N PRO A 349 -10.17 -18.15 -4.34
CA PRO A 349 -9.17 -17.47 -3.54
C PRO A 349 -8.10 -16.77 -4.39
N PRO A 350 -7.49 -15.69 -3.87
CA PRO A 350 -6.33 -15.08 -4.48
C PRO A 350 -5.14 -16.05 -4.47
N TYR A 351 -4.19 -15.82 -5.36
CA TYR A 351 -2.94 -16.59 -5.38
C TYR A 351 -1.79 -15.70 -5.83
N GLY A 352 -0.55 -16.07 -5.46
CA GLY A 352 0.66 -15.35 -5.82
C GLY A 352 0.68 -14.84 -7.27
N GLN A 353 0.72 -13.51 -7.41
CA GLN A 353 0.74 -12.81 -8.69
C GLN A 353 2.14 -12.32 -9.04
N VAL A 354 2.38 -12.17 -10.35
CA VAL A 354 3.57 -11.52 -10.92
C VAL A 354 3.49 -10.01 -10.65
N THR A 355 2.32 -9.41 -10.88
CA THR A 355 2.05 -7.99 -10.61
C THR A 355 1.58 -7.79 -9.16
N SER A 356 2.09 -6.75 -8.51
CA SER A 356 1.64 -6.28 -7.21
C SER A 356 0.43 -5.37 -7.37
N ASN A 357 -0.73 -5.99 -7.53
CA ASN A 357 -2.02 -5.33 -7.74
C ASN A 357 -3.19 -6.02 -7.02
N ILE A 358 -2.91 -6.88 -6.03
CA ILE A 358 -3.96 -7.48 -5.20
C ILE A 358 -4.36 -6.53 -4.07
N VAL A 359 -5.66 -6.40 -3.86
CA VAL A 359 -6.28 -5.70 -2.73
C VAL A 359 -7.07 -6.70 -1.90
N LEU A 360 -6.73 -6.82 -0.62
CA LEU A 360 -7.45 -7.67 0.32
C LEU A 360 -8.22 -6.81 1.31
N ASN A 361 -9.51 -7.07 1.44
CA ASN A 361 -10.41 -6.40 2.37
C ASN A 361 -10.88 -7.38 3.43
N PHE A 362 -10.66 -7.02 4.69
CA PHE A 362 -10.96 -7.88 5.83
C PHE A 362 -12.04 -7.23 6.69
N GLY A 363 -13.29 -7.62 6.46
CA GLY A 363 -14.47 -7.11 7.16
C GLY A 363 -14.94 -7.99 8.32
N GLY A 364 -16.20 -7.80 8.71
CA GLY A 364 -16.87 -8.58 9.76
C GLY A 364 -17.25 -7.76 11.00
N SER A 365 -18.15 -8.30 11.81
CA SER A 365 -18.63 -7.72 13.06
C SER A 365 -18.98 -8.82 14.06
N GLY A 366 -19.36 -8.45 15.29
CA GLY A 366 -19.75 -9.42 16.33
C GLY A 366 -18.64 -9.74 17.33
N SER A 367 -18.77 -10.86 18.05
CA SER A 367 -17.89 -11.20 19.18
C SER A 367 -16.82 -12.25 18.89
N THR A 368 -16.88 -12.93 17.74
CA THR A 368 -15.93 -13.96 17.32
C THR A 368 -14.96 -13.43 16.26
N GLY A 369 -13.67 -13.53 16.55
CA GLY A 369 -12.61 -13.27 15.57
C GLY A 369 -12.47 -14.45 14.60
N TYR A 370 -11.79 -14.22 13.49
CA TYR A 370 -11.42 -15.28 12.55
C TYR A 370 -9.90 -15.32 12.34
N THR A 371 -9.41 -16.46 11.88
CA THR A 371 -8.02 -16.62 11.41
C THR A 371 -8.05 -16.93 9.92
N ALA A 372 -7.44 -16.10 9.10
CA ALA A 372 -7.09 -16.43 7.72
C ALA A 372 -5.73 -17.14 7.75
N THR A 373 -5.69 -18.45 7.51
CA THR A 373 -4.55 -19.34 7.85
C THR A 373 -3.56 -19.62 6.72
N ASN A 374 -3.97 -19.50 5.46
CA ASN A 374 -3.15 -19.90 4.29
C ASN A 374 -3.75 -19.48 2.93
N ASP A 375 -4.98 -18.96 2.87
CA ASP A 375 -5.64 -18.54 1.63
C ASP A 375 -4.97 -17.41 0.84
N ILE A 376 -3.87 -16.87 1.35
CA ILE A 376 -3.14 -15.74 0.74
C ILE A 376 -1.79 -16.20 0.17
N GLY A 377 -1.26 -17.39 0.50
CA GLY A 377 0.08 -17.81 0.06
C GLY A 377 1.15 -16.71 0.24
N SER A 378 2.23 -16.74 -0.55
CA SER A 378 3.08 -15.55 -0.73
C SER A 378 2.49 -14.69 -1.83
N VAL A 379 1.90 -13.55 -1.46
CA VAL A 379 1.19 -12.66 -2.39
C VAL A 379 1.84 -11.28 -2.42
N ARG A 380 1.92 -10.74 -3.64
CA ARG A 380 2.30 -9.36 -3.90
C ARG A 380 1.07 -8.47 -3.73
N LEU A 381 1.05 -7.70 -2.66
CA LEU A 381 -0.05 -6.85 -2.28
C LEU A 381 0.20 -5.40 -2.66
N ALA A 382 -0.85 -4.79 -3.20
CA ALA A 382 -0.97 -3.36 -3.31
C ALA A 382 -1.61 -2.77 -2.05
N ARG A 383 -2.67 -3.39 -1.53
CA ARG A 383 -3.41 -2.89 -0.36
C ARG A 383 -3.90 -4.00 0.54
N LEU A 384 -3.87 -3.73 1.84
CA LEU A 384 -4.52 -4.51 2.88
C LEU A 384 -5.47 -3.59 3.67
N ASN A 385 -6.77 -3.77 3.52
CA ASN A 385 -7.78 -2.98 4.22
C ASN A 385 -8.38 -3.80 5.37
N LEU A 386 -8.32 -3.23 6.56
CA LEU A 386 -8.78 -3.81 7.82
C LEU A 386 -10.07 -3.07 8.21
N ASN A 387 -11.21 -3.66 7.90
CA ASN A 387 -12.53 -3.03 8.01
C ASN A 387 -13.39 -3.66 9.11
N SER A 388 -12.90 -4.71 9.78
CA SER A 388 -13.65 -5.44 10.80
C SER A 388 -13.99 -4.55 12.01
N SER A 389 -15.19 -4.73 12.53
CA SER A 389 -15.69 -4.13 13.77
C SER A 389 -15.87 -5.17 14.88
N ALA A 390 -15.38 -6.40 14.69
CA ALA A 390 -15.49 -7.46 15.67
C ALA A 390 -14.76 -7.11 16.98
N SER A 391 -15.34 -7.49 18.12
CA SER A 391 -14.73 -7.21 19.44
C SER A 391 -13.55 -8.13 19.74
N ALA A 392 -13.51 -9.33 19.15
CA ALA A 392 -12.37 -10.22 19.20
C ALA A 392 -11.40 -9.93 18.04
N ALA A 393 -10.11 -10.16 18.28
CA ALA A 393 -9.08 -9.93 17.27
C ALA A 393 -9.19 -10.92 16.11
N ASN A 394 -9.04 -10.40 14.90
CA ASN A 394 -8.90 -11.21 13.70
C ASN A 394 -7.41 -11.46 13.43
N THR A 395 -7.08 -12.61 12.88
CA THR A 395 -5.69 -13.01 12.62
C THR A 395 -5.49 -13.26 11.13
N ILE A 396 -4.41 -12.73 10.56
CA ILE A 396 -3.92 -13.02 9.22
C ILE A 396 -2.60 -13.76 9.41
N THR A 397 -2.51 -15.01 8.96
CA THR A 397 -1.32 -15.84 9.10
C THR A 397 -1.12 -16.71 7.85
N GLY A 398 0.07 -17.32 7.75
CA GLY A 398 0.51 -18.06 6.56
C GLY A 398 1.13 -17.16 5.49
N GLY A 399 2.13 -17.71 4.79
CA GLY A 399 2.83 -17.03 3.69
C GLY A 399 3.52 -15.70 4.06
N SER A 400 3.95 -14.98 3.03
CA SER A 400 4.52 -13.63 3.15
C SER A 400 3.69 -12.62 2.35
N LEU A 401 3.56 -11.40 2.88
CA LEU A 401 2.93 -10.28 2.19
C LEU A 401 4.03 -9.38 1.62
N LEU A 402 4.14 -9.35 0.30
CA LEU A 402 5.16 -8.59 -0.42
C LEU A 402 4.58 -7.26 -0.89
N PHE A 403 5.16 -6.15 -0.45
CA PHE A 403 4.72 -4.80 -0.77
C PHE A 403 5.75 -4.05 -1.62
N GLY A 404 5.25 -3.24 -2.55
CA GLY A 404 6.04 -2.25 -3.28
C GLY A 404 6.65 -2.68 -4.61
N VAL A 405 6.63 -3.99 -4.92
CA VAL A 405 7.29 -4.54 -6.12
C VAL A 405 6.52 -5.66 -6.83
N ASN A 406 6.47 -5.55 -8.15
CA ASN A 406 6.18 -6.66 -9.06
C ASN A 406 7.35 -7.68 -9.02
N SER A 407 7.17 -8.86 -9.61
CA SER A 407 8.21 -9.90 -9.59
C SER A 407 9.46 -9.56 -10.40
N ASP A 408 9.36 -8.64 -11.35
CA ASP A 408 10.50 -8.10 -12.12
C ASP A 408 11.21 -6.94 -11.39
N GLY A 409 10.77 -6.58 -10.18
CA GLY A 409 11.30 -5.48 -9.38
C GLY A 409 10.75 -4.10 -9.72
N SER A 410 9.86 -3.99 -10.71
CA SER A 410 9.18 -2.73 -11.04
C SER A 410 8.15 -2.33 -9.96
N PRO A 411 7.79 -1.04 -9.85
CA PRO A 411 6.88 -0.57 -8.81
C PRO A 411 5.50 -1.23 -8.83
N SER A 412 4.92 -1.42 -7.63
CA SER A 412 3.50 -1.79 -7.49
C SER A 412 2.56 -0.74 -8.10
N VAL A 413 1.42 -1.20 -8.60
CA VAL A 413 0.39 -0.37 -9.27
C VAL A 413 -0.17 0.72 -8.36
N LEU A 414 -0.38 0.43 -7.07
CA LEU A 414 -0.84 1.40 -6.06
C LEU A 414 0.24 1.66 -5.02
N ALA A 415 0.08 2.75 -4.29
CA ALA A 415 0.86 3.00 -3.08
C ALA A 415 0.67 1.83 -2.10
N PRO A 416 1.75 1.20 -1.60
CA PRO A 416 1.65 0.09 -0.67
C PRO A 416 1.12 0.56 0.68
N LYS A 417 -0.05 0.06 1.08
CA LYS A 417 -0.64 0.44 2.37
C LYS A 417 -1.33 -0.70 3.11
N ILE A 418 -1.26 -0.62 4.45
CA ILE A 418 -2.21 -1.25 5.37
C ILE A 418 -3.13 -0.14 5.88
N ILE A 419 -4.43 -0.27 5.70
CA ILE A 419 -5.41 0.74 6.14
C ILE A 419 -6.29 0.14 7.22
N GLN A 420 -6.21 0.67 8.44
CA GLN A 420 -7.12 0.34 9.52
C GLN A 420 -8.32 1.29 9.52
N GLN A 421 -9.47 0.80 9.08
CA GLN A 421 -10.73 1.56 9.04
C GLN A 421 -11.68 1.11 10.15
N GLY A 422 -11.56 -0.13 10.60
CA GLY A 422 -12.46 -0.73 11.60
C GLY A 422 -12.07 -0.44 13.05
N SER A 423 -12.97 -0.80 13.96
CA SER A 423 -12.72 -0.83 15.41
C SER A 423 -12.15 -2.15 15.90
N GLY A 424 -12.26 -3.21 15.09
CA GLY A 424 -11.78 -4.54 15.42
C GLY A 424 -10.27 -4.65 15.33
N ALA A 425 -9.68 -5.38 16.29
CA ALA A 425 -8.25 -5.61 16.32
C ALA A 425 -7.81 -6.61 15.24
N PHE A 426 -6.58 -6.46 14.76
CA PHE A 426 -5.94 -7.36 13.80
C PHE A 426 -4.56 -7.80 14.27
N VAL A 427 -4.28 -9.10 14.16
CA VAL A 427 -2.95 -9.68 14.32
C VAL A 427 -2.49 -10.18 12.95
N ILE A 428 -1.44 -9.56 12.40
CA ILE A 428 -0.79 -9.96 11.15
C ILE A 428 0.46 -10.75 11.54
N ALA A 429 0.34 -12.08 11.49
CA ALA A 429 1.40 -13.04 11.78
C ALA A 429 2.19 -13.47 10.54
N SER A 430 1.70 -13.17 9.34
CA SER A 430 2.46 -13.34 8.10
C SER A 430 3.68 -12.41 8.07
N ASP A 431 4.78 -12.87 7.49
CA ASP A 431 5.96 -12.03 7.26
C ASP A 431 5.65 -10.91 6.25
N LEU A 432 6.21 -9.72 6.48
CA LEU A 432 6.13 -8.60 5.57
C LEU A 432 7.47 -8.39 4.87
N VAL A 433 7.43 -8.25 3.54
CA VAL A 433 8.59 -7.82 2.74
C VAL A 433 8.26 -6.47 2.13
N VAL A 434 9.01 -5.42 2.48
CA VAL A 434 8.77 -4.05 2.02
C VAL A 434 9.94 -3.59 1.17
N THR A 435 9.68 -3.23 -0.10
CA THR A 435 10.73 -2.83 -1.04
C THR A 435 10.58 -1.37 -1.46
N ASN A 436 11.71 -0.65 -1.50
CA ASN A 436 11.78 0.71 -2.06
C ASN A 436 12.01 0.65 -3.58
N THR A 437 11.17 1.34 -4.34
CA THR A 437 11.24 1.45 -5.81
C THR A 437 11.28 2.90 -6.32
N ALA A 438 11.52 3.88 -5.44
CA ALA A 438 11.46 5.31 -5.75
C ALA A 438 12.37 5.74 -6.92
N SER A 439 13.51 5.07 -7.12
CA SER A 439 14.43 5.33 -8.25
C SER A 439 13.84 5.04 -9.64
N SER A 440 12.71 4.32 -9.69
CA SER A 440 11.98 3.95 -10.91
C SER A 440 10.59 4.61 -10.98
N GLY A 441 10.40 5.74 -10.28
CA GLY A 441 9.08 6.39 -10.16
C GLY A 441 8.11 5.66 -9.23
N GLY A 442 8.62 4.77 -8.38
CA GLY A 442 7.84 3.96 -7.45
C GLY A 442 7.74 4.54 -6.03
N TRP A 443 7.63 3.65 -5.05
CA TRP A 443 7.28 3.98 -3.67
C TRP A 443 8.48 3.83 -2.74
N THR A 444 8.53 4.62 -1.66
CA THR A 444 9.63 4.53 -0.68
C THR A 444 9.45 3.38 0.30
N GLY A 445 8.23 2.89 0.50
CA GLY A 445 7.94 1.80 1.43
C GLY A 445 6.44 1.59 1.70
N LEU A 446 6.14 1.10 2.91
CA LEU A 446 4.79 0.75 3.37
C LEU A 446 4.24 1.83 4.31
N THR A 447 3.02 2.31 4.02
CA THR A 447 2.27 3.17 4.95
C THR A 447 1.20 2.38 5.70
N VAL A 448 1.20 2.47 7.03
CA VAL A 448 0.15 1.94 7.91
C VAL A 448 -0.68 3.12 8.41
N GLU A 449 -1.88 3.28 7.88
CA GLU A 449 -2.74 4.45 8.09
C GLU A 449 -4.20 4.08 8.38
N GLY A 450 -5.09 5.07 8.42
CA GLY A 450 -6.53 4.89 8.54
C GLY A 450 -7.14 5.60 9.74
N THR A 451 -8.46 5.66 9.74
CA THR A 451 -9.28 6.39 10.71
C THR A 451 -9.89 5.49 11.80
N GLY A 452 -9.71 4.18 11.67
CA GLY A 452 -10.19 3.19 12.63
C GLY A 452 -9.49 3.28 13.99
N THR A 453 -10.04 2.55 14.95
CA THR A 453 -9.57 2.53 16.35
C THR A 453 -8.98 1.17 16.75
N GLY A 454 -9.21 0.13 15.96
CA GLY A 454 -8.73 -1.21 16.28
C GLY A 454 -7.21 -1.28 16.28
N ARG A 455 -6.64 -1.97 17.27
CA ARG A 455 -5.19 -2.22 17.31
C ARG A 455 -4.77 -3.07 16.10
N VAL A 456 -3.64 -2.71 15.49
CA VAL A 456 -2.97 -3.53 14.47
C VAL A 456 -1.68 -4.06 15.07
N THR A 457 -1.51 -5.39 15.11
CA THR A 457 -0.32 -6.06 15.63
C THR A 457 0.40 -6.75 14.48
N LEU A 458 1.63 -6.34 14.20
CA LEU A 458 2.55 -7.02 13.28
C LEU A 458 3.42 -7.96 14.10
N SER A 459 3.17 -9.26 14.01
CA SER A 459 3.89 -10.30 14.78
C SER A 459 4.84 -11.15 13.93
N GLY A 460 4.66 -11.13 12.60
CA GLY A 460 5.63 -11.65 11.64
C GLY A 460 6.88 -10.76 11.52
N THR A 461 7.90 -11.27 10.84
CA THR A 461 9.12 -10.48 10.55
C THR A 461 8.85 -9.45 9.46
N ILE A 462 9.51 -8.30 9.55
CA ILE A 462 9.49 -7.24 8.54
C ILE A 462 10.91 -7.14 7.98
N SER A 463 11.03 -7.28 6.66
CA SER A 463 12.30 -7.30 5.93
C SER A 463 12.24 -6.44 4.66
N GLY A 464 13.39 -6.25 4.01
CA GLY A 464 13.52 -5.51 2.75
C GLY A 464 14.15 -4.12 2.89
N THR A 465 14.06 -3.31 1.85
CA THR A 465 14.73 -1.99 1.78
C THR A 465 13.80 -0.80 2.00
N GLY A 466 12.49 -1.04 2.04
CA GLY A 466 11.49 0.02 2.11
C GLY A 466 11.28 0.61 3.50
N ASP A 467 10.84 1.86 3.50
CA ASP A 467 10.45 2.60 4.70
C ASP A 467 9.17 2.03 5.33
N LEU A 468 8.97 2.29 6.61
CA LEU A 468 7.72 2.02 7.33
C LEU A 468 7.17 3.33 7.88
N THR A 469 5.99 3.75 7.44
CA THR A 469 5.35 4.98 7.94
C THR A 469 4.07 4.64 8.70
N LYS A 470 4.01 5.01 9.98
CA LYS A 470 2.82 4.90 10.83
C LYS A 470 2.08 6.24 10.89
N GLN A 471 0.80 6.20 10.53
CA GLN A 471 -0.18 7.29 10.64
C GLN A 471 -1.45 6.79 11.34
N GLY A 472 -2.44 7.67 11.51
CA GLY A 472 -3.70 7.36 12.20
C GLY A 472 -3.55 7.25 13.73
N ASN A 473 -4.65 7.39 14.45
CA ASN A 473 -4.63 7.57 15.92
C ASN A 473 -4.54 6.24 16.72
N TYR A 474 -4.71 5.10 16.06
CA TYR A 474 -4.68 3.78 16.68
C TYR A 474 -3.26 3.32 17.04
N ILE A 475 -3.18 2.23 17.83
CA ILE A 475 -1.93 1.56 18.18
C ILE A 475 -1.52 0.61 17.05
N LEU A 476 -0.34 0.83 16.50
CA LEU A 476 0.40 -0.18 15.74
C LEU A 476 1.40 -0.84 16.69
N GLU A 477 1.24 -2.13 16.94
CA GLU A 477 2.14 -2.94 17.75
C GLU A 477 3.06 -3.75 16.85
N ILE A 478 4.37 -3.70 17.06
CA ILE A 478 5.33 -4.61 16.46
C ILE A 478 5.75 -5.60 17.54
N SER A 479 5.46 -6.89 17.34
CA SER A 479 5.68 -7.96 18.30
C SER A 479 6.36 -9.18 17.65
N GLY A 480 6.46 -10.29 18.39
CA GLY A 480 7.08 -11.53 17.93
C GLY A 480 8.51 -11.72 18.46
N ASN A 481 9.10 -12.87 18.10
CA ASN A 481 10.32 -13.38 18.76
C ASN A 481 11.59 -13.22 17.90
N THR A 482 11.45 -12.81 16.64
CA THR A 482 12.56 -12.68 15.70
C THR A 482 12.74 -11.22 15.34
N ALA A 483 13.97 -10.69 15.36
CA ALA A 483 14.25 -9.31 14.97
C ALA A 483 13.77 -8.95 13.56
N ASN A 484 13.32 -7.71 13.37
CA ASN A 484 13.08 -7.13 12.05
C ASN A 484 14.41 -6.74 11.40
N THR A 485 14.49 -6.84 10.07
CA THR A 485 15.73 -6.64 9.30
C THR A 485 15.60 -5.61 8.17
N PHE A 486 14.44 -4.95 8.03
CA PHE A 486 14.27 -3.93 7.01
C PHE A 486 15.20 -2.73 7.24
N SER A 487 15.85 -2.24 6.18
CA SER A 487 16.85 -1.17 6.29
C SER A 487 16.26 0.24 6.15
N GLY A 488 15.01 0.35 5.69
CA GLY A 488 14.33 1.62 5.49
C GLY A 488 14.05 2.37 6.80
N ARG A 489 13.73 3.65 6.68
CA ARG A 489 13.40 4.51 7.81
C ARG A 489 12.03 4.15 8.36
N THR A 490 11.90 4.11 9.69
CA THR A 490 10.61 4.13 10.36
C THR A 490 10.20 5.57 10.67
N THR A 491 9.01 5.99 10.23
CA THR A 491 8.45 7.30 10.53
C THR A 491 7.13 7.13 11.30
N VAL A 492 7.02 7.76 12.46
CA VAL A 492 5.78 7.76 13.26
C VAL A 492 5.21 9.17 13.28
N ALA A 493 4.11 9.36 12.55
CA ALA A 493 3.46 10.66 12.37
C ALA A 493 2.05 10.73 12.99
N GLY A 494 1.57 9.64 13.59
CA GLY A 494 0.26 9.62 14.26
C GLY A 494 0.09 8.42 15.17
N GLY A 495 -0.64 8.62 16.27
CA GLY A 495 -0.97 7.57 17.24
C GLY A 495 0.27 6.99 17.93
N ILE A 496 0.20 5.71 18.29
CA ILE A 496 1.28 5.02 18.99
C ILE A 496 1.86 3.91 18.12
N LEU A 497 3.18 3.90 17.94
CA LEU A 497 3.94 2.72 17.55
C LEU A 497 4.47 2.05 18.82
N MET A 498 3.92 0.90 19.18
CA MET A 498 4.35 0.12 20.33
C MET A 498 5.36 -0.95 19.91
N LEU A 499 6.55 -0.92 20.49
CA LEU A 499 7.63 -1.88 20.22
C LEU A 499 7.62 -2.95 21.32
N ASN A 500 7.12 -4.13 20.98
CA ASN A 500 6.82 -5.23 21.89
C ASN A 500 7.34 -6.58 21.36
N LYS A 501 8.50 -6.59 20.70
CA LYS A 501 9.19 -7.85 20.44
C LYS A 501 9.75 -8.41 21.74
N THR A 502 10.05 -9.70 21.76
CA THR A 502 10.82 -10.30 22.86
C THR A 502 12.06 -9.45 23.15
N ALA A 503 12.34 -9.18 24.42
CA ALA A 503 13.44 -8.32 24.84
C ALA A 503 14.77 -8.72 24.19
N GLY A 504 15.54 -7.74 23.70
CA GLY A 504 16.78 -7.98 22.95
C GLY A 504 16.59 -8.15 21.43
N GLN A 505 15.36 -8.06 20.92
CA GLN A 505 15.07 -8.13 19.49
C GLN A 505 14.71 -6.76 18.93
N ASN A 506 15.39 -6.38 17.84
CA ASN A 506 15.07 -5.15 17.13
C ASN A 506 13.64 -5.20 16.55
N ALA A 507 12.76 -4.35 17.07
CA ALA A 507 11.41 -4.14 16.55
C ALA A 507 11.42 -3.28 15.28
N ILE A 508 12.41 -2.41 15.10
CA ILE A 508 12.64 -1.70 13.83
C ILE A 508 14.09 -1.90 13.37
N GLY A 509 14.34 -1.88 12.05
CA GLY A 509 15.68 -2.18 11.52
C GLY A 509 16.54 -0.97 11.13
N GLY A 510 15.94 0.18 10.80
CA GLY A 510 16.63 1.38 10.32
C GLY A 510 16.52 2.61 11.22
N ASN A 511 16.73 3.79 10.63
CA ASN A 511 16.56 5.08 11.31
C ASN A 511 15.12 5.29 11.80
N LEU A 512 14.94 6.07 12.86
CA LEU A 512 13.65 6.40 13.42
C LEU A 512 13.38 7.91 13.34
N THR A 513 12.24 8.30 12.78
CA THR A 513 11.70 9.66 12.86
C THR A 513 10.40 9.64 13.65
N ILE A 514 10.27 10.51 14.66
CA ILE A 514 9.02 10.70 15.41
C ILE A 514 8.52 12.12 15.17
N ALA A 515 7.54 12.26 14.29
CA ALA A 515 6.95 13.54 13.91
C ALA A 515 5.83 13.97 14.87
N SER A 516 5.42 15.23 14.76
CA SER A 516 4.28 15.77 15.51
C SER A 516 3.04 14.87 15.40
N GLY A 517 2.40 14.59 16.53
CA GLY A 517 1.26 13.67 16.64
C GLY A 517 1.63 12.19 16.79
N GLY A 518 2.90 11.81 16.60
CA GLY A 518 3.41 10.46 16.77
C GLY A 518 4.00 10.19 18.16
N THR A 519 3.79 8.98 18.66
CA THR A 519 4.46 8.46 19.86
C THR A 519 5.08 7.09 19.56
N VAL A 520 6.34 6.91 19.93
CA VAL A 520 6.96 5.57 20.04
C VAL A 520 6.93 5.15 21.50
N LEU A 521 6.43 3.94 21.77
CA LEU A 521 6.37 3.34 23.10
C LEU A 521 7.22 2.08 23.12
N LEU A 522 8.19 2.00 24.03
CA LEU A 522 8.84 0.74 24.39
C LEU A 522 7.92 -0.06 25.30
N ALA A 523 7.66 -1.32 24.95
CA ALA A 523 6.95 -2.29 25.80
C ALA A 523 7.84 -3.49 26.20
N ALA A 524 9.10 -3.48 25.76
CA ALA A 524 10.16 -4.41 26.12
C ALA A 524 11.52 -3.71 26.01
N ASP A 525 12.58 -4.32 26.58
CA ASP A 525 13.94 -3.79 26.49
C ASP A 525 14.58 -4.04 25.12
N HIS A 526 15.52 -3.18 24.73
CA HIS A 526 16.39 -3.33 23.55
C HIS A 526 15.60 -3.59 22.24
N GLN A 527 14.73 -2.64 21.88
CA GLN A 527 13.84 -2.75 20.72
C GLN A 527 14.35 -2.00 19.50
N LEU A 528 15.33 -1.11 19.68
CA LEU A 528 15.84 -0.21 18.66
C LEU A 528 17.28 -0.57 18.26
N PRO A 529 17.68 -0.35 17.00
CA PRO A 529 19.03 -0.64 16.56
C PRO A 529 20.02 0.41 17.12
N ASN A 530 21.13 -0.06 17.66
CA ASN A 530 22.18 0.80 18.26
C ASN A 530 22.84 1.79 17.27
N SER A 531 22.63 1.63 15.96
CA SER A 531 23.26 2.46 14.92
C SER A 531 22.30 3.41 14.19
N GLY A 532 20.99 3.28 14.38
CA GLY A 532 19.99 4.09 13.68
C GLY A 532 19.77 5.45 14.36
N THR A 533 19.88 6.55 13.62
CA THR A 533 19.58 7.88 14.16
C THR A 533 18.12 7.95 14.62
N VAL A 534 17.91 8.55 15.80
CA VAL A 534 16.58 8.89 16.33
C VAL A 534 16.36 10.38 16.15
N ARG A 535 15.49 10.73 15.21
CA ARG A 535 15.15 12.10 14.86
C ARG A 535 13.79 12.46 15.45
N LEU A 536 13.76 13.46 16.33
CA LEU A 536 12.54 13.97 16.94
C LEU A 536 12.08 15.25 16.21
N GLU A 537 10.93 15.16 15.54
CA GLU A 537 10.30 16.21 14.72
C GLU A 537 8.95 16.64 15.30
N GLY A 538 8.87 16.76 16.63
CA GLY A 538 7.66 17.18 17.33
C GLY A 538 6.94 16.06 18.08
N GLY A 539 7.41 14.82 17.96
CA GLY A 539 6.79 13.64 18.56
C GLY A 539 7.31 13.30 19.97
N THR A 540 6.86 12.14 20.47
CA THR A 540 7.25 11.62 21.79
C THR A 540 7.92 10.25 21.69
N LEU A 541 9.07 10.09 22.35
CA LEU A 541 9.66 8.78 22.66
C LEU A 541 9.36 8.43 24.12
N ARG A 542 8.67 7.32 24.36
CA ARG A 542 8.23 6.88 25.70
C ARG A 542 8.85 5.53 26.05
N THR A 543 9.47 5.42 27.22
CA THR A 543 10.19 4.20 27.64
C THR A 543 9.30 3.14 28.30
N GLY A 544 8.00 3.37 28.42
CA GLY A 544 7.10 2.39 29.03
C GLY A 544 5.68 2.91 29.27
N GLU A 545 4.73 1.98 29.42
CA GLU A 545 3.41 2.25 29.97
C GLU A 545 3.39 1.75 31.42
N GLY A 546 3.63 2.66 32.36
CA GLY A 546 3.81 2.32 33.77
C GLY A 546 5.28 2.13 34.14
N VAL A 547 5.88 0.97 33.85
CA VAL A 547 7.28 0.65 34.17
C VAL A 547 8.16 0.91 32.94
N GLY A 548 9.35 1.46 33.17
CA GLY A 548 10.29 1.79 32.10
C GLY A 548 11.16 0.62 31.65
N HIS A 549 11.47 0.65 30.36
CA HIS A 549 12.32 -0.26 29.63
C HIS A 549 13.63 0.41 29.23
N SER A 550 14.70 -0.38 29.20
CA SER A 550 16.03 0.11 28.83
C SER A 550 16.33 -0.14 27.35
N ASP A 551 16.99 0.82 26.72
CA ASP A 551 17.37 0.71 25.30
C ASP A 551 18.65 1.52 24.99
N ILE A 552 19.36 1.09 23.95
CA ILE A 552 20.54 1.75 23.40
C ILE A 552 20.25 2.06 21.93
N LEU A 553 20.27 3.34 21.58
CA LEU A 553 19.85 3.84 20.29
C LEU A 553 21.01 4.58 19.61
N GLY A 554 20.90 4.80 18.30
CA GLY A 554 21.84 5.65 17.59
C GLY A 554 21.80 7.12 18.05
N ALA A 555 22.44 8.00 17.27
CA ALA A 555 22.53 9.41 17.62
C ALA A 555 21.13 10.07 17.71
N LEU A 556 20.97 10.99 18.67
CA LEU A 556 19.79 11.84 18.79
C LEU A 556 19.90 13.06 17.87
N GLU A 557 18.84 13.34 17.12
CA GLU A 557 18.65 14.59 16.39
C GLU A 557 17.36 15.27 16.83
N LEU A 558 17.45 16.52 17.30
CA LEU A 558 16.31 17.33 17.72
C LEU A 558 15.96 18.36 16.64
N ALA A 559 14.94 18.07 15.84
CA ALA A 559 14.56 18.92 14.70
C ALA A 559 13.33 19.81 14.96
N SER A 560 12.51 19.46 15.95
CA SER A 560 11.45 20.31 16.48
C SER A 560 11.27 20.05 17.98
N SER A 561 10.54 20.92 18.68
CA SER A 561 10.24 20.75 20.10
C SER A 561 9.54 19.42 20.36
N SER A 562 10.18 18.53 21.11
CA SER A 562 9.79 17.12 21.24
C SER A 562 9.92 16.62 22.67
N THR A 563 9.39 15.43 22.97
CA THR A 563 9.39 14.86 24.32
C THR A 563 10.08 13.50 24.39
N VAL A 564 10.91 13.31 25.41
CA VAL A 564 11.33 12.00 25.92
C VAL A 564 10.61 11.78 27.25
N ALA A 565 9.69 10.81 27.27
CA ALA A 565 8.87 10.48 28.43
C ALA A 565 9.39 9.19 29.08
N LEU A 566 10.10 9.35 30.18
CA LEU A 566 10.65 8.23 30.93
C LEU A 566 9.55 7.69 31.85
N ALA A 567 9.28 6.39 31.77
CA ALA A 567 8.28 5.75 32.63
C ALA A 567 8.80 5.59 34.06
N SER A 568 8.02 4.98 34.96
CA SER A 568 8.46 4.81 36.35
C SER A 568 9.46 3.64 36.50
N GLY A 569 10.14 3.58 37.65
CA GLY A 569 11.07 2.50 37.96
C GLY A 569 12.47 2.69 37.38
N GLN A 570 13.40 1.83 37.83
CA GLN A 570 14.80 1.89 37.40
C GLN A 570 14.94 1.34 35.98
N HIS A 571 15.34 2.21 35.07
CA HIS A 571 15.65 1.89 33.68
C HIS A 571 16.48 3.03 33.10
N SER A 572 17.00 2.83 31.89
CA SER A 572 17.79 3.86 31.21
C SER A 572 17.63 3.86 29.70
N LEU A 573 17.60 5.05 29.12
CA LEU A 573 17.68 5.27 27.68
C LEU A 573 19.06 5.82 27.33
N THR A 574 19.76 5.22 26.36
CA THR A 574 21.11 5.66 25.97
C THR A 574 21.18 6.02 24.49
N PHE A 575 21.56 7.25 24.15
CA PHE A 575 21.83 7.66 22.77
C PHE A 575 23.34 7.60 22.45
N THR A 576 23.73 6.96 21.36
CA THR A 576 25.14 6.88 20.94
C THR A 576 25.57 8.08 20.09
N GLY A 577 25.32 9.28 20.61
CA GLY A 577 25.74 10.53 20.01
C GLY A 577 24.64 11.57 19.92
N ILE A 578 25.01 12.76 19.45
CA ILE A 578 24.11 13.87 19.14
C ILE A 578 24.48 14.38 17.75
N SER A 579 23.48 14.54 16.89
CA SER A 579 23.65 15.01 15.51
C SER A 579 22.76 16.21 15.22
N GLY A 580 23.22 17.05 14.29
CA GLY A 580 22.50 18.26 13.88
C GLY A 580 22.55 19.38 14.93
N THR A 581 21.99 20.53 14.55
CA THR A 581 21.77 21.65 15.47
C THR A 581 20.35 21.53 16.03
N PRO A 582 20.15 21.61 17.34
CA PRO A 582 18.82 21.55 17.93
C PRO A 582 17.92 22.65 17.38
N SER A 583 16.71 22.27 16.98
CA SER A 583 15.63 23.16 16.59
C SER A 583 14.43 22.89 17.50
N GLY A 584 14.10 23.84 18.38
CA GLY A 584 13.11 23.66 19.44
C GLY A 584 13.66 23.09 20.75
N ASN A 585 12.76 22.78 21.70
CA ASN A 585 13.12 22.29 23.04
C ASN A 585 13.00 20.77 23.15
N LEU A 586 13.93 20.11 23.85
CA LEU A 586 13.79 18.72 24.27
C LEU A 586 13.19 18.68 25.68
N THR A 587 11.93 18.25 25.80
CA THR A 587 11.29 18.03 27.09
C THR A 587 11.58 16.63 27.58
N ILE A 588 12.10 16.50 28.80
CA ILE A 588 12.35 15.23 29.47
C ILE A 588 11.42 15.14 30.67
N SER A 589 10.58 14.11 30.72
CA SER A 589 9.69 13.83 31.86
C SER A 589 10.01 12.47 32.48
N GLY A 590 9.67 12.29 33.76
CA GLY A 590 9.88 11.03 34.48
C GLY A 590 11.30 10.75 34.95
N TRP A 591 12.25 11.64 34.68
CA TRP A 591 13.55 11.62 35.36
C TRP A 591 13.37 11.88 36.85
N SER A 592 14.06 11.12 37.71
CA SER A 592 14.00 11.27 39.16
C SER A 592 15.40 11.41 39.75
N GLY A 593 15.64 12.43 40.55
CA GLY A 593 16.92 12.66 41.23
C GLY A 593 17.07 14.10 41.72
N ASP A 594 18.25 14.43 42.23
CA ASP A 594 18.61 15.79 42.64
C ASP A 594 19.38 16.52 41.54
N ILE A 595 19.20 17.84 41.47
CA ILE A 595 19.90 18.69 40.50
C ILE A 595 21.42 18.48 40.59
N PHE A 596 22.10 18.40 39.44
CA PHE A 596 23.54 18.10 39.34
C PHE A 596 24.00 16.78 39.97
N GLN A 597 23.10 15.86 40.29
CA GLN A 597 23.43 14.53 40.79
C GLN A 597 23.00 13.44 39.80
N PRO A 598 23.59 12.24 39.85
CA PRO A 598 23.10 11.11 39.08
C PRO A 598 21.62 10.84 39.37
N GLY A 599 20.86 10.51 38.33
CA GLY A 599 19.46 10.12 38.48
C GLY A 599 19.31 8.81 39.26
N THR A 600 18.19 8.68 39.97
CA THR A 600 17.80 7.49 40.72
C THR A 600 16.85 6.58 39.94
N ALA A 601 16.11 7.11 38.98
CA ALA A 601 15.20 6.40 38.08
C ALA A 601 14.95 7.23 36.81
N GLY A 602 14.52 6.58 35.72
CA GLY A 602 14.30 7.24 34.43
C GLY A 602 15.54 8.00 33.97
N ARG A 603 16.63 7.28 33.71
CA ARG A 603 17.94 7.90 33.43
C ARG A 603 18.16 8.03 31.93
N LEU A 604 18.77 9.14 31.51
CA LEU A 604 19.06 9.42 30.12
C LEU A 604 20.57 9.59 29.93
N TYR A 605 21.18 8.73 29.12
CA TYR A 605 22.61 8.72 28.86
C TYR A 605 22.95 9.06 27.42
N PHE A 606 24.18 9.53 27.25
CA PHE A 606 24.81 9.76 25.97
C PHE A 606 26.22 9.19 25.96
N SER A 607 26.58 8.54 24.87
CA SER A 607 27.94 8.06 24.60
C SER A 607 28.44 8.60 23.27
N ASN A 608 29.75 8.48 23.00
CA ASN A 608 30.37 8.96 21.75
C ASN A 608 30.18 10.47 21.49
N ILE A 609 30.14 11.28 22.55
CA ILE A 609 29.99 12.74 22.50
C ILE A 609 31.28 13.51 22.86
N GLY A 610 32.44 12.84 22.76
CA GLY A 610 33.75 13.45 22.99
C GLY A 610 34.12 13.64 24.48
N GLU A 611 35.28 14.25 24.71
CA GLU A 611 35.87 14.43 26.06
C GLU A 611 35.33 15.69 26.78
N ASN A 612 34.84 16.69 26.05
CA ASN A 612 34.31 17.95 26.61
C ASN A 612 32.87 18.23 26.15
N PRO A 613 31.92 17.32 26.42
CA PRO A 613 30.58 17.39 25.83
C PRO A 613 29.79 18.64 26.26
N ASN A 614 30.00 19.14 27.49
CA ASN A 614 29.32 20.34 27.99
C ASN A 614 29.67 21.60 27.21
N GLN A 615 30.89 21.69 26.67
CA GLN A 615 31.29 22.80 25.81
C GLN A 615 30.82 22.57 24.37
N GLN A 616 31.04 21.35 23.85
CA GLN A 616 30.74 21.01 22.46
C GLN A 616 29.24 21.09 22.13
N TYR A 617 28.38 20.68 23.07
CA TYR A 617 26.94 20.58 22.87
C TYR A 617 26.15 21.63 23.66
N ASN A 618 26.76 22.77 23.97
CA ASN A 618 26.11 23.87 24.72
C ASN A 618 24.76 24.30 24.09
N GLY A 619 24.69 24.37 22.76
CA GLY A 619 23.43 24.67 22.06
C GLY A 619 22.32 23.64 22.34
N PHE A 620 22.67 22.35 22.36
CA PHE A 620 21.74 21.27 22.71
C PHE A 620 21.33 21.35 24.17
N LEU A 621 22.28 21.54 25.10
CA LEU A 621 22.00 21.65 26.53
C LEU A 621 21.08 22.83 26.85
N ASN A 622 21.19 23.95 26.13
CA ASN A 622 20.28 25.09 26.25
C ASN A 622 18.86 24.82 25.75
N ALA A 623 18.66 23.78 24.93
CA ALA A 623 17.34 23.34 24.47
C ALA A 623 16.67 22.33 25.42
N VAL A 624 17.40 21.77 26.38
CA VAL A 624 16.88 20.74 27.30
C VAL A 624 15.98 21.34 28.38
N ARG A 625 14.85 20.68 28.66
CA ARG A 625 13.88 21.05 29.70
C ARG A 625 13.48 19.80 30.48
N PHE A 626 13.88 19.71 31.74
CA PHE A 626 13.39 18.64 32.62
C PHE A 626 12.08 19.08 33.28
N ALA A 627 11.05 18.24 33.20
CA ALA A 627 9.75 18.52 33.79
C ALA A 627 9.87 18.68 35.32
N GLY A 628 9.43 19.82 35.85
CA GLY A 628 9.56 20.15 37.28
C GLY A 628 10.90 20.76 37.69
N PHE A 629 11.81 21.02 36.74
CA PHE A 629 13.13 21.59 36.99
C PHE A 629 13.38 22.86 36.15
N PRO A 630 14.41 23.65 36.51
CA PRO A 630 14.85 24.76 35.68
C PRO A 630 15.25 24.35 34.26
N SER A 631 15.24 25.33 33.35
CA SER A 631 15.68 25.13 31.96
C SER A 631 17.19 24.89 31.87
N GLY A 632 17.59 23.95 31.02
CA GLY A 632 18.98 23.59 30.78
C GLY A 632 19.28 22.14 31.16
N GLY A 633 20.36 21.62 30.61
CA GLY A 633 20.90 20.32 30.97
C GLY A 633 22.40 20.38 31.18
N PHE A 634 22.94 19.35 31.79
CA PHE A 634 24.38 19.15 31.96
C PHE A 634 24.73 17.67 31.76
N PHE A 635 25.86 17.41 31.12
CA PHE A 635 26.43 16.07 31.00
C PHE A 635 27.32 15.77 32.20
N LEU A 636 26.83 14.92 33.09
CA LEU A 636 27.57 14.40 34.23
C LEU A 636 28.34 13.13 33.82
N SER A 637 29.65 13.09 34.10
CA SER A 637 30.46 11.90 33.87
C SER A 637 29.93 10.71 34.68
N THR A 638 29.84 9.55 34.06
CA THR A 638 29.51 8.31 34.77
C THR A 638 30.77 7.53 35.16
N THR A 639 30.60 6.41 35.87
CA THR A 639 31.69 5.46 36.14
C THR A 639 32.20 4.77 34.87
N THR A 640 31.42 4.78 33.79
CA THR A 640 31.80 4.23 32.49
C THR A 640 32.42 5.34 31.64
N ALA A 641 33.70 5.17 31.30
CA ALA A 641 34.43 6.15 30.50
C ALA A 641 33.72 6.42 29.16
N GLY A 642 33.58 7.70 28.80
CA GLY A 642 32.92 8.13 27.56
C GLY A 642 31.39 8.04 27.57
N VAL A 643 30.77 7.68 28.71
CA VAL A 643 29.32 7.71 28.92
C VAL A 643 28.97 8.80 29.93
N TYR A 644 28.02 9.65 29.57
CA TYR A 644 27.57 10.78 30.36
C TYR A 644 26.06 10.68 30.61
N GLU A 645 25.63 11.04 31.81
CA GLU A 645 24.21 11.21 32.12
C GLU A 645 23.79 12.66 31.87
N LEU A 646 22.67 12.85 31.19
CA LEU A 646 22.05 14.16 31.07
C LEU A 646 21.19 14.42 32.31
N VAL A 647 21.51 15.48 33.05
CA VAL A 647 20.85 15.85 34.32
C VAL A 647 20.37 17.31 34.30
N PRO A 648 19.35 17.68 35.11
CA PRO A 648 18.93 19.06 35.24
C PRO A 648 19.99 19.94 35.93
N VAL A 649 19.95 21.24 35.64
CA VAL A 649 20.80 22.27 36.24
C VAL A 649 19.97 23.24 37.12
N PRO A 650 20.59 23.94 38.09
CA PRO A 650 19.95 25.00 38.85
C PRO A 650 19.71 26.22 37.96
N GLU A 651 18.77 27.09 38.35
CA GLU A 651 18.59 28.38 37.68
C GLU A 651 19.88 29.21 37.70
N PRO A 652 20.15 30.03 36.67
CA PRO A 652 21.35 30.88 36.59
C PRO A 652 21.60 31.75 37.83
N ALA A 653 20.54 32.13 38.57
CA ALA A 653 20.65 32.90 39.81
C ALA A 653 21.32 32.11 40.96
N GLY A 654 21.16 30.78 41.01
CA GLY A 654 21.79 29.92 42.02
C GLY A 654 23.30 29.76 41.82
N ILE A 655 23.76 29.78 40.57
CA ILE A 655 25.19 29.75 40.22
C ILE A 655 25.88 31.06 40.61
N LEU A 656 25.19 32.21 40.43
CA LEU A 656 25.70 33.51 40.88
C LEU A 656 25.71 33.64 42.41
N ALA A 657 24.72 33.10 43.11
CA ALA A 657 24.68 33.13 44.57
C ALA A 657 25.79 32.26 45.22
N THR A 658 26.06 31.08 44.66
CA THR A 658 27.11 30.18 45.16
C THR A 658 28.52 30.70 44.85
N THR A 659 28.74 31.27 43.67
CA THR A 659 30.02 31.92 43.32
C THR A 659 30.24 33.23 44.09
N ALA A 660 29.21 34.03 44.34
CA ALA A 660 29.28 35.21 45.20
C ALA A 660 29.54 34.84 46.67
N GLY A 661 28.95 33.75 47.18
CA GLY A 661 29.19 33.23 48.52
C GLY A 661 30.64 32.80 48.75
N LEU A 662 31.25 32.08 47.79
CA LEU A 662 32.67 31.72 47.81
C LEU A 662 33.58 32.95 47.69
N GLY A 663 33.22 33.93 46.85
CA GLY A 663 33.93 35.20 46.71
C GLY A 663 33.92 36.03 48.00
N LEU A 664 32.78 36.10 48.70
CA LEU A 664 32.63 36.77 49.99
C LEU A 664 33.39 36.05 51.12
N LEU A 665 33.44 34.72 51.11
CA LEU A 665 34.23 33.92 52.06
C LEU A 665 35.73 34.16 51.87
N ILE A 666 36.21 34.18 50.62
CA ILE A 666 37.62 34.46 50.28
C ILE A 666 37.98 35.92 50.60
N TYR A 667 37.07 36.87 50.37
CA TYR A 667 37.25 38.27 50.76
C TYR A 667 37.28 38.44 52.30
N GLY A 668 36.41 37.74 53.02
CA GLY A 668 36.38 37.70 54.49
C GLY A 668 37.67 37.13 55.09
N LEU A 669 38.17 36.01 54.55
CA LEU A 669 39.44 35.40 54.96
C LEU A 669 40.67 36.29 54.66
N ARG A 670 40.66 37.02 53.53
CA ARG A 670 41.70 38.00 53.19
C ARG A 670 41.68 39.24 54.09
N ARG A 671 40.50 39.66 54.57
CA ARG A 671 40.35 40.79 55.50
C ARG A 671 40.68 40.41 56.95
N TRP A 672 40.43 39.16 57.34
CA TRP A 672 40.79 38.65 58.66
C TRP A 672 42.32 38.55 58.86
N ARG A 673 43.08 38.18 57.82
CA ARG A 673 44.56 38.18 57.84
C ARG A 673 45.22 39.56 57.84
N LYS A 674 44.47 40.67 57.74
CA LYS A 674 45.00 42.04 57.65
C LYS A 674 44.65 42.94 58.84
N ARG A 675 44.11 42.42 59.94
CA ARG A 675 43.95 43.23 61.17
C ARG A 675 45.28 43.25 61.95
N PRO A 676 45.92 44.41 62.18
CA PRO A 676 47.00 44.53 63.13
C PRO A 676 46.44 44.44 64.56
N ASP A 677 47.15 43.72 65.44
CA ASP A 677 46.86 43.68 66.88
C ASP A 677 46.88 45.11 67.44
N GLN A 678 45.74 45.54 67.99
CA GLN A 678 45.64 46.76 68.77
C GLN A 678 45.78 46.36 70.24
N THR A 679 46.90 46.74 70.85
CA THR A 679 47.13 46.68 72.29
C THR A 679 46.20 47.65 73.03
N PRO A 680 45.69 47.30 74.22
CA PRO A 680 44.81 48.17 74.98
C PRO A 680 45.59 49.23 75.78
N SER A 681 45.22 50.50 75.63
CA SER A 681 45.73 51.60 76.45
C SER A 681 44.88 51.81 77.71
N SER A 682 45.57 51.94 78.84
CA SER A 682 45.06 52.38 80.13
C SER A 682 44.88 53.90 80.18
N LEU A 683 43.78 54.40 80.73
CA LEU A 683 43.76 55.28 81.92
C LEU A 683 42.34 55.75 82.27
N ALA A 684 42.03 55.64 83.54
CA ALA A 684 40.87 56.17 84.23
C ALA A 684 41.06 57.66 84.56
N ALA A 685 40.00 58.46 84.36
CA ALA A 685 39.49 59.53 85.22
C ALA A 685 38.27 60.14 84.54
#